data_AF-A0AAV6NX01-F1
#
_entry.id   AF-A0AAV6NX01-F1
#
_cell.length_a   1.000
_cell.length_b   1.000
_cell.length_c   1.000
_cell.angle_alpha   90.00
_cell.angle_beta   90.00
_cell.angle_gamma   90.00
#
_symmetry.space_group_name_H-M   'P 1'
#
loop_
_entity.id
_entity.type
_entity.pdbx_description
1 polymer ?
#
loop_
_entity_poly.entity_id
_entity_poly.type
_entity_poly.pdbx_seq_one_letter_code
_entity_poly.pdbx_strand_id
1 'polypeptide(L)'
;MASSFPLNVAADGSVATAPEEAKRVSWKDLEVEEGDVVERKSPPANPDTKRQMDLLPSCLYSNGGQSVGQEGGGTAGAYNMISQLPKEKLKKGVICASAGNHAQGVALAGQRLKTEAHIVMPTTTPQIKIDAVEDLGGIVDLFGNDFNQAQERAEERSKEEDLTIIPPFDDEDVIAGQGTIGMEIGRQIRGRIHAIFVPVGGGGLAAGIVSFYKLVYPDVKVFGVEPNDQNSMAQALYRGKVVYVHDIGNFADGVAVKQVGNETFRICNELLDGVILVKKESIASALKAMFNDGRNILEPSGALSIAGAVEYCRRHGIRRENVVAVTSGANMNFDQLGHIADLANSDQSILASWLPECPKSLESLTRVVDRMHFNITEMTYRFSSGSVDALLVYKVRPVKEDLKIETLVAELISCGFKTYTLSDNEVVRNHLNLHFLKGFQPNWNISLLHHRDQGIITSEVLIGIQLEKSEEKKFDEYAKEVGYQYETISPDDSAHVQCPAAAAATASFCAAPVACRMNVLLNAPTSHPLSRKWSLLSPAFLLNGTSIPIDDNRNRIRVNRVPFIQATLSKHTVENLPNSVSNTAVVALEDALVAAPLPPRKRVLADSLQFPPGYLGAVPNRLGSDDEEDSLDAMEYLTRILGSKVYDVAIESPLQLAPMLSERLGVNIWLKREDLQPVFSFKLRGAYNMMAKLPKEQLERGVICSSAGNHAQGVALAARRLRCDAVIAMPVTTPEIKWQSVQKLGATVVLVGDSYDEAQAYAKKRSVDEGRTFIPPFDHPDVIAGQGTVGMEIVRQMKSKLHAIFVPVGGGGLIAGIAAYVKRVSPEVKIIGVEPSDANAMALSLCHGQRIILEKAGGFADGVAVKEVGEETFRLCKGLMDGVVLVGRDAICASIKDMFEEKRSILEPAGALSLAGAEAYCKYYGLKGENVVVITSGANMNFDKLRIVTELANVGREQEAVLVTKLPEKPGSFKRFCELIGAMNITEFKYRYNSEEEAVVLYSVGMHMPSELEEMMNRMISSQLETYNLTNNDLVKDHLRYLMGGRSNVENEVLCRFIFPERPGALEKFLDAFSPRWNISLFHYHGQGETGANIFVGLQIEKPEMGEFHERARRVGYDYVVVTDDGIFQLLMHHRPTHKPLN
;
A
#
# COMPACT_ATOMS: atom_id res chain seq x y z
N MET A 1 20.32 -40.27 58.76
CA MET A 1 19.35 -40.49 59.85
C MET A 1 17.98 -40.16 59.26
N ALA A 2 17.14 -41.08 58.78
CA ALA A 2 16.61 -42.33 59.31
C ALA A 2 15.76 -42.18 60.59
N SER A 3 14.46 -42.48 60.44
CA SER A 3 13.43 -42.92 61.42
C SER A 3 12.87 -41.88 62.41
N SER A 4 11.56 -41.80 62.67
CA SER A 4 10.58 -42.87 63.03
C SER A 4 9.11 -42.35 62.92
N PHE A 5 8.19 -42.94 62.11
CA PHE A 5 7.19 -44.05 62.34
C PHE A 5 5.97 -43.73 63.26
N PRO A 6 4.74 -44.35 63.14
CA PRO A 6 4.18 -45.31 62.17
C PRO A 6 2.68 -45.15 61.71
N LEU A 7 2.24 -46.07 60.84
CA LEU A 7 0.95 -46.26 60.11
C LEU A 7 -0.30 -46.69 60.95
N ASN A 8 -1.55 -46.43 60.47
CA ASN A 8 -2.45 -47.42 59.78
C ASN A 8 -3.93 -46.98 59.50
N VAL A 9 -4.29 -46.95 58.21
CA VAL A 9 -5.46 -47.50 57.46
C VAL A 9 -6.94 -47.25 57.87
N ALA A 10 -7.70 -46.61 56.95
CA ALA A 10 -8.97 -47.07 56.35
C ALA A 10 -9.29 -46.17 55.12
N ALA A 11 -9.19 -46.65 53.87
CA ALA A 11 -10.22 -47.36 53.09
C ALA A 11 -11.38 -46.48 52.55
N ASP A 12 -11.11 -45.51 51.68
CA ASP A 12 -11.50 -45.51 50.26
C ASP A 12 -10.70 -44.40 49.56
N GLY A 13 -10.37 -44.59 48.28
CA GLY A 13 -9.44 -43.73 47.56
C GLY A 13 -10.06 -43.22 46.27
N SER A 14 -10.50 -41.96 46.29
CA SER A 14 -10.38 -41.05 45.15
C SER A 14 -10.47 -39.60 45.65
N VAL A 15 -9.34 -39.06 46.11
CA VAL A 15 -9.15 -37.61 46.23
C VAL A 15 -9.03 -37.08 44.81
N ALA A 16 -9.90 -36.13 44.45
CA ALA A 16 -9.90 -35.46 43.16
C ALA A 16 -8.50 -34.87 42.88
N THR A 17 -7.80 -35.48 41.94
CA THR A 17 -6.60 -34.93 41.31
C THR A 17 -6.99 -33.69 40.51
N ALA A 18 -6.23 -32.61 40.66
CA ALA A 18 -6.20 -31.48 39.74
C ALA A 18 -6.12 -31.99 38.27
N PRO A 19 -6.70 -31.27 37.29
CA PRO A 19 -6.71 -31.75 35.91
C PRO A 19 -5.27 -32.01 35.43
N GLU A 20 -5.01 -33.26 34.98
CA GLU A 20 -3.73 -33.73 34.47
C GLU A 20 -3.11 -32.73 33.46
N GLU A 21 -1.78 -32.66 33.45
CA GLU A 21 -0.90 -32.00 32.46
C GLU A 21 -1.04 -32.54 31.01
N ALA A 22 -2.24 -32.99 30.63
CA ALA A 22 -2.52 -33.59 29.34
C ALA A 22 -2.73 -32.52 28.25
N LYS A 23 -2.03 -32.68 27.10
CA LYS A 23 -2.40 -32.19 25.76
C LYS A 23 -2.01 -30.76 25.32
N ARG A 24 -0.91 -30.18 25.80
CA ARG A 24 -0.31 -29.00 25.14
C ARG A 24 0.61 -29.44 23.99
N VAL A 25 0.40 -28.92 22.79
CA VAL A 25 1.21 -29.21 21.58
C VAL A 25 1.70 -27.92 20.95
N SER A 26 2.89 -27.93 20.35
CA SER A 26 3.41 -26.76 19.64
C SER A 26 2.90 -26.77 18.21
N TRP A 27 2.62 -25.60 17.63
CA TRP A 27 2.27 -25.51 16.22
C TRP A 27 3.36 -26.10 15.31
N LYS A 28 4.63 -26.08 15.77
CA LYS A 28 5.81 -26.66 15.11
C LYS A 28 5.83 -28.19 15.05
N ASP A 29 4.95 -28.87 15.77
CA ASP A 29 4.92 -30.34 15.83
C ASP A 29 4.44 -30.98 14.50
N LEU A 30 3.93 -30.18 13.56
CA LEU A 30 3.54 -30.58 12.21
C LEU A 30 4.48 -29.93 11.18
N GLU A 31 5.36 -30.73 10.59
CA GLU A 31 6.14 -30.32 9.42
C GLU A 31 5.42 -30.78 8.15
N VAL A 32 4.75 -29.86 7.48
CA VAL A 32 4.00 -30.09 6.24
C VAL A 32 4.40 -29.03 5.24
N GLU A 33 4.71 -29.44 4.00
CA GLU A 33 5.01 -28.46 2.97
C GLU A 33 3.75 -27.68 2.56
N GLU A 34 3.97 -26.45 2.11
CA GLU A 34 2.87 -25.57 1.71
C GLU A 34 2.07 -26.15 0.53
N GLY A 35 0.75 -26.09 0.64
CA GLY A 35 -0.17 -26.68 -0.33
C GLY A 35 -0.40 -28.19 -0.20
N ASP A 36 0.32 -28.90 0.69
CA ASP A 36 -0.03 -30.28 1.04
C ASP A 36 -1.29 -30.33 1.91
N VAL A 37 -2.00 -31.45 1.77
CA VAL A 37 -3.20 -31.74 2.56
C VAL A 37 -2.81 -32.52 3.81
N VAL A 38 -3.06 -31.94 4.98
CA VAL A 38 -3.01 -32.66 6.26
C VAL A 38 -4.23 -33.56 6.34
N GLU A 39 -4.00 -34.85 6.15
CA GLU A 39 -5.03 -35.88 6.24
C GLU A 39 -5.24 -36.35 7.69
N ARG A 40 -6.46 -36.85 7.96
CA ARG A 40 -6.81 -37.50 9.23
C ARG A 40 -6.01 -38.79 9.42
N LYS A 41 -5.65 -39.09 10.68
CA LYS A 41 -4.86 -40.27 11.05
C LYS A 41 -5.57 -41.61 10.78
N SER A 42 -6.88 -41.62 10.60
CA SER A 42 -7.67 -42.83 10.37
C SER A 42 -8.88 -42.53 9.48
N PRO A 43 -9.25 -43.43 8.54
CA PRO A 43 -10.47 -43.30 7.74
C PRO A 43 -11.72 -43.31 8.64
N PRO A 44 -12.85 -42.75 8.18
CA PRO A 44 -14.02 -42.53 9.03
C PRO A 44 -14.51 -43.86 9.59
N ALA A 45 -14.76 -43.89 10.90
CA ALA A 45 -15.40 -45.03 11.51
C ALA A 45 -16.85 -45.07 11.00
N ASN A 46 -17.12 -46.05 10.13
CA ASN A 46 -18.44 -46.49 9.66
C ASN A 46 -18.97 -45.87 8.35
N PRO A 47 -19.25 -46.67 7.29
CA PRO A 47 -19.96 -46.24 6.09
C PRO A 47 -21.45 -45.92 6.30
N ASP A 48 -22.03 -46.25 7.46
CA ASP A 48 -23.47 -46.13 7.77
C ASP A 48 -23.88 -44.79 8.39
N THR A 49 -23.00 -43.79 8.48
CA THR A 49 -23.33 -42.43 8.98
C THR A 49 -24.42 -41.74 8.15
N LYS A 50 -24.72 -42.25 6.95
CA LYS A 50 -25.88 -41.89 6.12
C LYS A 50 -27.23 -41.96 6.86
N ARG A 51 -27.37 -42.76 7.94
CA ARG A 51 -28.62 -42.89 8.71
C ARG A 51 -28.75 -41.98 9.92
N GLN A 52 -27.66 -41.37 10.42
CA GLN A 52 -27.73 -40.41 11.54
C GLN A 52 -27.93 -38.96 11.07
N MET A 53 -27.89 -38.71 9.77
CA MET A 53 -28.09 -37.39 9.16
C MET A 53 -29.58 -36.98 9.01
N ASP A 54 -30.53 -37.84 9.38
CA ASP A 54 -31.98 -37.56 9.27
C ASP A 54 -32.52 -36.52 10.29
N LEU A 55 -31.68 -36.03 11.22
CA LEU A 55 -32.08 -35.03 12.23
C LEU A 55 -31.70 -33.58 11.90
N LEU A 56 -30.78 -33.34 10.96
CA LEU A 56 -30.40 -32.00 10.47
C LEU A 56 -31.33 -31.33 9.42
N PRO A 57 -32.27 -32.01 8.71
CA PRO A 57 -33.04 -31.33 7.65
C PRO A 57 -34.14 -30.38 8.14
N SER A 58 -34.58 -30.47 9.40
CA SER A 58 -35.77 -29.72 9.85
C SER A 58 -35.54 -28.22 10.05
N CYS A 59 -34.31 -27.81 10.34
CA CYS A 59 -33.89 -26.41 10.54
C CYS A 59 -33.48 -25.71 9.22
N LEU A 60 -32.96 -26.45 8.23
CA LEU A 60 -32.52 -25.86 6.95
C LEU A 60 -33.67 -25.52 5.97
N TYR A 61 -34.86 -26.10 6.17
CA TYR A 61 -36.01 -25.94 5.25
C TYR A 61 -37.19 -25.13 5.81
N SER A 62 -37.20 -24.76 7.09
CA SER A 62 -38.41 -24.30 7.78
C SER A 62 -38.72 -22.80 7.72
N ASN A 63 -37.85 -21.95 7.15
CA ASN A 63 -38.15 -20.52 6.99
C ASN A 63 -38.02 -20.05 5.53
N GLY A 64 -39.13 -19.52 5.00
CA GLY A 64 -39.20 -18.88 3.69
C GLY A 64 -38.16 -17.78 3.57
N GLY A 65 -37.39 -17.83 2.49
CA GLY A 65 -36.27 -16.95 2.23
C GLY A 65 -36.62 -15.46 2.34
N GLN A 66 -36.12 -14.83 3.39
CA GLN A 66 -35.57 -13.49 3.27
C GLN A 66 -34.06 -13.65 3.14
N SER A 67 -33.51 -13.26 2.00
CA SER A 67 -32.06 -13.17 1.83
C SER A 67 -31.53 -12.19 2.86
N VAL A 68 -30.71 -12.68 3.79
CA VAL A 68 -29.82 -11.82 4.56
C VAL A 68 -28.85 -11.23 3.53
N GLY A 69 -28.97 -9.94 3.22
CA GLY A 69 -28.09 -9.29 2.26
C GLY A 69 -26.64 -9.35 2.73
N GLN A 70 -25.69 -9.52 1.79
CA GLN A 70 -24.23 -9.39 1.91
C GLN A 70 -23.64 -9.17 3.33
N GLU A 71 -23.78 -10.13 4.23
CA GLU A 71 -23.26 -10.03 5.60
C GLU A 71 -22.47 -11.29 5.97
N GLY A 72 -21.33 -11.11 6.64
CA GLY A 72 -20.32 -12.16 6.87
C GLY A 72 -20.76 -13.30 7.79
N GLY A 73 -19.92 -14.35 7.86
CA GLY A 73 -20.26 -15.60 8.56
C GLY A 73 -20.65 -15.42 10.04
N GLY A 74 -19.96 -14.57 10.80
CA GLY A 74 -20.29 -14.31 12.22
C GLY A 74 -21.75 -13.88 12.43
N THR A 75 -22.29 -13.05 11.52
CA THR A 75 -23.68 -12.61 11.54
C THR A 75 -24.64 -13.75 11.21
N ALA A 76 -24.33 -14.59 10.22
CA ALA A 76 -25.20 -15.69 9.80
C ALA A 76 -25.44 -16.71 10.93
N GLY A 77 -24.36 -17.11 11.63
CA GLY A 77 -24.44 -18.04 12.76
C GLY A 77 -25.19 -17.43 13.96
N ALA A 78 -24.81 -16.22 14.38
CA ALA A 78 -25.45 -15.54 15.50
C ALA A 78 -26.93 -15.27 15.22
N TYR A 79 -27.27 -14.77 14.04
CA TYR A 79 -28.66 -14.51 13.65
C TYR A 79 -29.50 -15.78 13.64
N ASN A 80 -28.98 -16.89 13.09
CA ASN A 80 -29.71 -18.15 13.04
C ASN A 80 -30.05 -18.64 14.46
N MET A 81 -29.07 -18.68 15.37
CA MET A 81 -29.30 -19.10 16.75
C MET A 81 -30.28 -18.16 17.48
N ILE A 82 -30.06 -16.84 17.42
CA ILE A 82 -30.89 -15.86 18.13
C ILE A 82 -32.34 -15.91 17.60
N SER A 83 -32.54 -16.06 16.28
CA SER A 83 -33.87 -16.10 15.67
C SER A 83 -34.72 -17.31 16.10
N GLN A 84 -34.07 -18.38 16.56
CA GLN A 84 -34.72 -19.60 17.03
C GLN A 84 -35.05 -19.56 18.54
N LEU A 85 -34.57 -18.55 19.27
CA LEU A 85 -34.83 -18.43 20.70
C LEU A 85 -36.32 -18.18 20.98
N PRO A 86 -36.88 -18.78 22.05
CA PRO A 86 -38.22 -18.47 22.51
C PRO A 86 -38.38 -16.97 22.80
N LYS A 87 -39.56 -16.41 22.53
CA LYS A 87 -39.86 -14.98 22.79
C LYS A 87 -39.56 -14.54 24.23
N GLU A 88 -39.66 -15.45 25.19
CA GLU A 88 -39.32 -15.19 26.59
C GLU A 88 -37.82 -14.95 26.80
N LYS A 89 -36.96 -15.71 26.10
CA LYS A 89 -35.50 -15.53 26.14
C LYS A 89 -35.07 -14.28 25.38
N LEU A 90 -35.67 -14.00 24.22
CA LEU A 90 -35.42 -12.75 23.46
C LEU A 90 -35.75 -11.48 24.24
N LYS A 91 -36.73 -11.53 25.15
CA LYS A 91 -37.04 -10.39 26.03
C LYS A 91 -36.00 -10.17 27.12
N LYS A 92 -35.28 -11.22 27.53
CA LYS A 92 -34.24 -11.13 28.56
C LYS A 92 -32.93 -10.62 27.98
N GLY A 93 -32.61 -11.03 26.75
CA GLY A 93 -31.40 -10.62 26.07
C GLY A 93 -30.44 -11.79 25.85
N VAL A 94 -29.41 -11.50 25.07
CA VAL A 94 -28.34 -12.42 24.72
C VAL A 94 -26.99 -11.87 25.17
N ILE A 95 -26.02 -12.74 25.40
CA ILE A 95 -24.68 -12.36 25.85
C ILE A 95 -23.59 -13.13 25.11
N CYS A 96 -22.47 -12.49 24.82
CA CYS A 96 -21.26 -13.18 24.37
C CYS A 96 -20.00 -12.49 24.90
N ALA A 97 -18.89 -13.23 24.92
CA ALA A 97 -17.56 -12.66 25.10
C ALA A 97 -16.82 -12.67 23.77
N SER A 98 -16.55 -11.49 23.23
CA SER A 98 -15.79 -11.30 21.99
C SER A 98 -15.43 -9.83 21.82
N ALA A 99 -14.22 -9.56 21.32
CA ALA A 99 -13.80 -8.24 20.87
C ALA A 99 -13.65 -8.17 19.34
N GLY A 100 -14.19 -9.15 18.61
CA GLY A 100 -14.01 -9.30 17.16
C GLY A 100 -15.31 -9.37 16.37
N ASN A 101 -15.26 -9.95 15.17
CA ASN A 101 -16.39 -10.01 14.23
C ASN A 101 -17.63 -10.71 14.80
N HIS A 102 -17.46 -11.65 15.73
CA HIS A 102 -18.59 -12.30 16.41
C HIS A 102 -19.40 -11.32 17.26
N ALA A 103 -18.74 -10.42 18.01
CA ALA A 103 -19.44 -9.41 18.80
C ALA A 103 -20.29 -8.48 17.92
N GLN A 104 -19.73 -8.02 16.80
CA GLN A 104 -20.47 -7.22 15.81
C GLN A 104 -21.65 -8.00 15.23
N GLY A 105 -21.47 -9.28 14.92
CA GLY A 105 -22.54 -10.17 14.44
C GLY A 105 -23.68 -10.34 15.44
N VAL A 106 -23.36 -10.54 16.73
CA VAL A 106 -24.34 -10.64 17.82
C VAL A 106 -25.06 -9.31 18.05
N ALA A 107 -24.33 -8.18 18.04
CA ALA A 107 -24.92 -6.85 18.18
C ALA A 107 -25.92 -6.55 17.05
N LEU A 108 -25.51 -6.74 15.79
CA LEU A 108 -26.37 -6.52 14.63
C LEU A 108 -27.58 -7.46 14.62
N ALA A 109 -27.38 -8.75 14.95
CA ALA A 109 -28.49 -9.70 15.07
C ALA A 109 -29.46 -9.29 16.18
N GLY A 110 -28.94 -8.84 17.33
CA GLY A 110 -29.73 -8.33 18.44
C GLY A 110 -30.58 -7.13 18.04
N GLN A 111 -29.96 -6.14 17.40
CA GLN A 111 -30.64 -4.95 16.89
C GLN A 111 -31.76 -5.30 15.91
N ARG A 112 -31.52 -6.22 14.95
CA ARG A 112 -32.53 -6.64 13.97
C ARG A 112 -33.68 -7.43 14.58
N LEU A 113 -33.38 -8.31 15.53
CA LEU A 113 -34.35 -9.17 16.20
C LEU A 113 -35.00 -8.49 17.41
N LYS A 114 -34.62 -7.25 17.71
CA LYS A 114 -35.11 -6.45 18.84
C LYS A 114 -34.90 -7.14 20.19
N THR A 115 -33.72 -7.73 20.37
CA THR A 115 -33.24 -8.28 21.64
C THR A 115 -32.02 -7.51 22.10
N GLU A 116 -31.88 -7.30 23.41
CA GLU A 116 -30.66 -6.72 23.96
C GLU A 116 -29.49 -7.69 23.73
N ALA A 117 -28.35 -7.15 23.28
CA ALA A 117 -27.12 -7.90 23.02
C ALA A 117 -26.01 -7.36 23.91
N HIS A 118 -25.67 -8.10 24.96
CA HIS A 118 -24.61 -7.78 25.91
C HIS A 118 -23.29 -8.38 25.42
N ILE A 119 -22.24 -7.57 25.34
CA ILE A 119 -20.94 -7.97 24.80
C ILE A 119 -19.87 -7.71 25.85
N VAL A 120 -19.29 -8.78 26.39
CA VAL A 120 -18.21 -8.67 27.37
C VAL A 120 -16.87 -8.65 26.65
N MET A 121 -16.07 -7.62 26.92
CA MET A 121 -14.75 -7.43 26.33
C MET A 121 -13.70 -7.16 27.41
N PRO A 122 -12.41 -7.50 27.18
CA PRO A 122 -11.33 -7.07 28.07
C PRO A 122 -11.25 -5.55 28.19
N THR A 123 -10.84 -5.02 29.34
CA THR A 123 -10.59 -3.57 29.55
C THR A 123 -9.48 -3.01 28.67
N THR A 124 -8.64 -3.88 28.11
CA THR A 124 -7.55 -3.54 27.19
C THR A 124 -7.99 -3.46 25.72
N THR A 125 -9.29 -3.65 25.44
CA THR A 125 -9.82 -3.64 24.07
C THR A 125 -9.67 -2.25 23.43
N PRO A 126 -9.14 -2.15 22.20
CA PRO A 126 -9.06 -0.87 21.49
C PRO A 126 -10.43 -0.20 21.35
N GLN A 127 -10.48 1.12 21.55
CA GLN A 127 -11.73 1.90 21.48
C GLN A 127 -12.50 1.69 20.18
N ILE A 128 -11.80 1.60 19.04
CA ILE A 128 -12.41 1.36 17.73
C ILE A 128 -13.25 0.06 17.66
N LYS A 129 -12.89 -0.97 18.42
CA LYS A 129 -13.62 -2.25 18.48
C LYS A 129 -14.86 -2.14 19.38
N ILE A 130 -14.79 -1.29 20.39
CA ILE A 130 -15.92 -0.96 21.28
C ILE A 130 -16.95 -0.16 20.49
N ASP A 131 -16.52 0.95 19.88
CA ASP A 131 -17.38 1.84 19.08
C ASP A 131 -18.09 1.06 17.96
N ALA A 132 -17.38 0.18 17.26
CA ALA A 132 -17.97 -0.65 16.19
C ALA A 132 -19.10 -1.57 16.66
N VAL A 133 -19.10 -1.99 17.92
CA VAL A 133 -20.16 -2.83 18.50
C VAL A 133 -21.32 -1.98 19.01
N GLU A 134 -21.01 -0.83 19.64
CA GLU A 134 -22.01 0.12 20.12
C GLU A 134 -22.81 0.74 18.97
N ASP A 135 -22.15 1.08 17.86
CA ASP A 135 -22.77 1.58 16.62
C ASP A 135 -23.77 0.58 16.01
N LEU A 136 -23.53 -0.72 16.21
CA LEU A 136 -24.44 -1.80 15.79
C LEU A 136 -25.55 -2.08 16.83
N GLY A 137 -25.59 -1.32 17.93
CA GLY A 137 -26.59 -1.43 18.99
C GLY A 137 -26.24 -2.45 20.08
N GLY A 138 -24.99 -2.90 20.16
CA GLY A 138 -24.51 -3.76 21.25
C GLY A 138 -24.27 -2.97 22.54
N ILE A 139 -24.48 -3.63 23.69
CA ILE A 139 -24.19 -3.08 25.02
C ILE A 139 -22.86 -3.66 25.48
N VAL A 140 -21.81 -2.83 25.53
CA VAL A 140 -20.46 -3.29 25.86
C VAL A 140 -20.20 -3.25 27.37
N ASP A 141 -19.66 -4.34 27.91
CA ASP A 141 -19.22 -4.49 29.30
C ASP A 141 -17.71 -4.78 29.32
N LEU A 142 -16.90 -3.83 29.80
CA LEU A 142 -15.45 -3.97 29.87
C LEU A 142 -15.04 -4.62 31.19
N PHE A 143 -14.53 -5.86 31.11
CA PHE A 143 -14.17 -6.64 32.29
C PHE A 143 -12.88 -7.43 32.11
N GLY A 144 -12.02 -7.40 33.13
CA GLY A 144 -10.77 -8.15 33.16
C GLY A 144 -9.70 -7.62 32.22
N ASN A 145 -8.54 -8.27 32.23
CA ASN A 145 -7.37 -7.90 31.42
C ASN A 145 -7.20 -8.77 30.17
N ASP A 146 -7.90 -9.90 30.11
CA ASP A 146 -7.80 -10.87 29.02
C ASP A 146 -9.16 -11.49 28.65
N PHE A 147 -9.18 -12.19 27.53
CA PHE A 147 -10.38 -12.79 26.96
C PHE A 147 -10.99 -13.89 27.84
N ASN A 148 -10.16 -14.66 28.57
CA ASN A 148 -10.68 -15.73 29.42
C ASN A 148 -11.48 -15.14 30.58
N GLN A 149 -11.00 -14.05 31.19
CA GLN A 149 -11.73 -13.33 32.22
C GLN A 149 -13.03 -12.71 31.68
N ALA A 150 -13.01 -12.17 30.46
CA ALA A 150 -14.22 -11.68 29.81
C ALA A 150 -15.24 -12.80 29.54
N GLN A 151 -14.77 -14.00 29.16
CA GLN A 151 -15.61 -15.17 28.96
C GLN A 151 -16.21 -15.68 30.27
N GLU A 152 -15.40 -15.83 31.32
CA GLU A 152 -15.89 -16.21 32.66
C GLU A 152 -16.96 -15.23 33.15
N ARG A 153 -16.75 -13.92 32.93
CA ARG A 153 -17.74 -12.90 33.28
C ARG A 153 -19.03 -13.00 32.48
N ALA A 154 -18.96 -13.30 31.19
CA ALA A 154 -20.14 -13.53 30.37
C ALA A 154 -20.94 -14.76 30.86
N GLU A 155 -20.25 -15.82 31.28
CA GLU A 155 -20.87 -17.02 31.84
C GLU A 155 -21.51 -16.77 33.22
N GLU A 156 -20.88 -15.95 34.06
CA GLU A 156 -21.45 -15.50 35.34
C GLU A 156 -22.72 -14.68 35.12
N ARG A 157 -22.65 -13.63 34.30
CA ARG A 157 -23.80 -12.75 34.00
C ARG A 157 -24.94 -13.50 33.33
N SER A 158 -24.63 -14.45 32.45
CA SER A 158 -25.65 -15.34 31.87
C SER A 158 -26.47 -16.05 32.95
N LYS A 159 -25.82 -16.53 34.02
CA LYS A 159 -26.51 -17.19 35.14
C LYS A 159 -27.26 -16.22 36.04
N GLU A 160 -26.68 -15.05 36.30
CA GLU A 160 -27.26 -14.02 37.18
C GLU A 160 -28.50 -13.34 36.57
N GLU A 161 -28.44 -13.02 35.28
CA GLU A 161 -29.45 -12.22 34.57
C GLU A 161 -30.35 -13.09 33.66
N ASP A 162 -30.11 -14.40 33.60
CA ASP A 162 -30.76 -15.38 32.71
C ASP A 162 -30.66 -15.00 31.22
N LEU A 163 -29.52 -14.41 30.82
CA LEU A 163 -29.17 -14.11 29.44
C LEU A 163 -28.73 -15.37 28.69
N THR A 164 -29.03 -15.46 27.40
CA THR A 164 -28.62 -16.61 26.58
C THR A 164 -27.22 -16.39 26.00
N ILE A 165 -26.29 -17.32 26.27
CA ILE A 165 -24.94 -17.26 25.67
C ILE A 165 -25.01 -17.61 24.19
N ILE A 166 -24.41 -16.76 23.36
CA ILE A 166 -24.25 -17.00 21.92
C ILE A 166 -22.78 -17.34 21.63
N PRO A 167 -22.43 -18.63 21.45
CA PRO A 167 -21.06 -19.03 21.20
C PRO A 167 -20.59 -18.64 19.79
N PRO A 168 -19.28 -18.44 19.58
CA PRO A 168 -18.73 -18.03 18.29
C PRO A 168 -18.74 -19.12 17.21
N PHE A 169 -18.68 -20.41 17.59
CA PHE A 169 -18.59 -21.49 16.60
C PHE A 169 -19.05 -22.89 17.06
N ASP A 170 -18.93 -23.26 18.34
CA ASP A 170 -19.17 -24.64 18.81
C ASP A 170 -20.62 -24.85 19.27
N ASP A 171 -21.56 -24.70 18.33
CA ASP A 171 -23.00 -24.88 18.56
C ASP A 171 -23.71 -25.28 17.26
N GLU A 172 -24.67 -26.20 17.33
CA GLU A 172 -25.35 -26.75 16.16
C GLU A 172 -26.11 -25.70 15.34
N ASP A 173 -26.79 -24.76 16.01
CA ASP A 173 -27.55 -23.69 15.35
C ASP A 173 -26.62 -22.66 14.73
N VAL A 174 -25.49 -22.35 15.39
CA VAL A 174 -24.46 -21.49 14.82
C VAL A 174 -23.87 -22.14 13.57
N ILE A 175 -23.48 -23.42 13.63
CA ILE A 175 -22.92 -24.19 12.52
C ILE A 175 -23.91 -24.27 11.35
N ALA A 176 -25.18 -24.55 11.62
CA ALA A 176 -26.23 -24.57 10.60
C ALA A 176 -26.40 -23.19 9.92
N GLY A 177 -26.37 -22.11 10.70
CA GLY A 177 -26.39 -20.74 10.19
C GLY A 177 -25.23 -20.46 9.23
N GLN A 178 -24.01 -20.89 9.58
CA GLN A 178 -22.85 -20.78 8.68
C GLN A 178 -23.00 -21.61 7.40
N GLY A 179 -23.69 -22.75 7.48
CA GLY A 179 -23.93 -23.65 6.35
C GLY A 179 -24.76 -23.02 5.22
N THR A 180 -25.48 -21.92 5.49
CA THR A 180 -26.23 -21.17 4.46
C THR A 180 -25.31 -20.64 3.35
N ILE A 181 -24.05 -20.31 3.67
CA ILE A 181 -23.03 -19.93 2.68
C ILE A 181 -22.79 -21.08 1.68
N GLY A 182 -22.82 -22.32 2.15
CA GLY A 182 -22.73 -23.50 1.28
C GLY A 182 -23.86 -23.54 0.25
N MET A 183 -25.08 -23.19 0.65
CA MET A 183 -26.24 -23.11 -0.24
C MET A 183 -26.09 -21.99 -1.29
N GLU A 184 -25.53 -20.85 -0.89
CA GLU A 184 -25.30 -19.72 -1.78
C GLU A 184 -24.30 -20.04 -2.88
N ILE A 185 -23.17 -20.68 -2.52
CA ILE A 185 -22.16 -21.12 -3.49
C ILE A 185 -22.80 -22.03 -4.55
N GLY A 186 -23.64 -22.99 -4.11
CA GLY A 186 -24.34 -23.91 -5.00
C GLY A 186 -25.35 -23.23 -5.94
N ARG A 187 -25.91 -22.07 -5.55
CA ARG A 187 -26.82 -21.28 -6.39
C ARG A 187 -26.09 -20.37 -7.38
N GLN A 188 -24.93 -19.86 -6.99
CA GLN A 188 -24.16 -18.90 -7.79
C GLN A 188 -23.34 -19.57 -8.89
N ILE A 189 -22.84 -20.80 -8.66
CA ILE A 189 -21.98 -21.50 -9.62
C ILE A 189 -22.77 -22.56 -10.39
N ARG A 190 -22.88 -22.38 -11.71
CA ARG A 190 -23.64 -23.28 -12.61
C ARG A 190 -22.82 -24.45 -13.18
N GLY A 191 -21.56 -24.62 -12.78
CA GLY A 191 -20.64 -25.64 -13.30
C GLY A 191 -20.11 -26.59 -12.22
N ARG A 192 -19.40 -27.64 -12.63
CA ARG A 192 -18.71 -28.55 -11.70
C ARG A 192 -17.67 -27.77 -10.90
N ILE A 193 -17.72 -27.90 -9.58
CA ILE A 193 -16.71 -27.38 -8.65
C ILE A 193 -15.68 -28.49 -8.41
N HIS A 194 -14.40 -28.18 -8.55
CA HIS A 194 -13.29 -29.09 -8.26
C HIS A 194 -13.09 -29.22 -6.75
N ALA A 195 -12.91 -28.09 -6.07
CA ALA A 195 -12.70 -28.01 -4.64
C ALA A 195 -13.21 -26.67 -4.07
N ILE A 196 -13.59 -26.71 -2.80
CA ILE A 196 -13.96 -25.56 -1.97
C ILE A 196 -12.93 -25.43 -0.86
N PHE A 197 -12.41 -24.22 -0.67
CA PHE A 197 -11.44 -23.87 0.36
C PHE A 197 -12.11 -22.94 1.37
N VAL A 198 -12.07 -23.32 2.64
CA VAL A 198 -12.76 -22.63 3.72
C VAL A 198 -11.76 -22.28 4.82
N PRO A 199 -11.75 -21.04 5.35
CA PRO A 199 -10.82 -20.69 6.41
C PRO A 199 -11.27 -21.36 7.72
N VAL A 200 -10.30 -21.83 8.51
CA VAL A 200 -10.57 -22.56 9.74
C VAL A 200 -9.94 -21.82 10.92
N GLY A 201 -10.79 -21.33 11.82
CA GLY A 201 -10.41 -20.98 13.20
C GLY A 201 -10.97 -22.05 14.15
N GLY A 202 -12.07 -21.72 14.83
CA GLY A 202 -12.78 -22.70 15.69
C GLY A 202 -13.53 -23.80 14.94
N GLY A 203 -13.63 -23.70 13.61
CA GLY A 203 -14.19 -24.73 12.72
C GLY A 203 -15.67 -24.59 12.37
N GLY A 204 -16.41 -23.63 12.93
CA GLY A 204 -17.86 -23.50 12.69
C GLY A 204 -18.25 -23.28 11.22
N LEU A 205 -17.55 -22.38 10.52
CA LEU A 205 -17.78 -22.13 9.09
C LEU A 205 -17.47 -23.36 8.22
N ALA A 206 -16.34 -24.02 8.47
CA ALA A 206 -15.95 -25.23 7.76
C ALA A 206 -16.94 -26.37 8.01
N ALA A 207 -17.36 -26.58 9.26
CA ALA A 207 -18.36 -27.58 9.64
C ALA A 207 -19.70 -27.33 8.93
N GLY A 208 -20.17 -26.08 8.87
CA GLY A 208 -21.42 -25.74 8.20
C GLY A 208 -21.38 -26.00 6.69
N ILE A 209 -20.35 -25.48 6.00
CA ILE A 209 -20.20 -25.63 4.54
C ILE A 209 -20.01 -27.09 4.16
N VAL A 210 -19.14 -27.82 4.87
CA VAL A 210 -18.86 -29.23 4.53
C VAL A 210 -20.09 -30.12 4.76
N SER A 211 -20.88 -29.86 5.80
CA SER A 211 -22.11 -30.60 6.08
C SER A 211 -23.12 -30.47 4.94
N PHE A 212 -23.30 -29.25 4.41
CA PHE A 212 -24.16 -29.02 3.25
C PHE A 212 -23.61 -29.73 1.99
N TYR A 213 -22.33 -29.52 1.67
CA TYR A 213 -21.76 -30.02 0.43
C TYR A 213 -21.61 -31.54 0.40
N LYS A 214 -21.23 -32.19 1.50
CA LYS A 214 -21.17 -33.66 1.53
C LYS A 214 -22.53 -34.33 1.47
N LEU A 215 -23.60 -33.63 1.89
CA LEU A 215 -24.97 -34.11 1.77
C LEU A 215 -25.52 -33.95 0.34
N VAL A 216 -25.31 -32.78 -0.28
CA VAL A 216 -25.93 -32.42 -1.58
C VAL A 216 -25.03 -32.78 -2.77
N TYR A 217 -23.72 -32.65 -2.63
CA TYR A 217 -22.71 -32.83 -3.68
C TYR A 217 -21.49 -33.63 -3.15
N PRO A 218 -21.65 -34.93 -2.85
CA PRO A 218 -20.64 -35.73 -2.13
C PRO A 218 -19.27 -35.80 -2.82
N ASP A 219 -19.24 -35.64 -4.16
CA ASP A 219 -18.01 -35.67 -4.96
C ASP A 219 -17.18 -34.38 -4.90
N VAL A 220 -17.75 -33.28 -4.38
CA VAL A 220 -17.03 -32.02 -4.24
C VAL A 220 -16.07 -32.12 -3.06
N LYS A 221 -14.81 -31.78 -3.29
CA LYS A 221 -13.80 -31.70 -2.24
C LYS A 221 -13.98 -30.42 -1.44
N VAL A 222 -13.90 -30.50 -0.11
CA VAL A 222 -13.94 -29.37 0.81
C VAL A 222 -12.72 -29.45 1.71
N PHE A 223 -11.83 -28.47 1.57
CA PHE A 223 -10.61 -28.36 2.36
C PHE A 223 -10.73 -27.21 3.36
N GLY A 224 -10.33 -27.46 4.59
CA GLY A 224 -10.02 -26.39 5.53
C GLY A 224 -8.70 -25.73 5.17
N VAL A 225 -8.52 -24.46 5.51
CA VAL A 225 -7.25 -23.75 5.35
C VAL A 225 -6.91 -23.06 6.66
N GLU A 226 -5.68 -23.26 7.15
CA GLU A 226 -5.15 -22.66 8.38
C GLU A 226 -3.77 -22.02 8.12
N PRO A 227 -3.41 -20.95 8.85
CA PRO A 227 -2.02 -20.48 8.89
C PRO A 227 -1.11 -21.53 9.54
N ASN A 228 0.14 -21.64 9.09
CA ASN A 228 1.13 -22.56 9.67
C ASN A 228 1.29 -22.38 11.19
N ASP A 229 1.26 -21.15 11.68
CA ASP A 229 1.42 -20.81 13.09
C ASP A 229 0.08 -20.70 13.85
N GLN A 230 -1.03 -21.12 13.24
CA GLN A 230 -2.37 -21.13 13.84
C GLN A 230 -3.15 -22.39 13.39
N ASN A 231 -2.51 -23.55 13.48
CA ASN A 231 -2.92 -24.82 12.86
C ASN A 231 -3.74 -25.77 13.77
N SER A 232 -4.68 -25.22 14.52
CA SER A 232 -5.39 -25.95 15.60
C SER A 232 -6.22 -27.14 15.11
N MET A 233 -6.93 -27.02 13.99
CA MET A 233 -7.70 -28.09 13.37
C MET A 233 -6.78 -29.13 12.74
N ALA A 234 -5.72 -28.72 12.05
CA ALA A 234 -4.75 -29.64 11.47
C ALA A 234 -4.09 -30.52 12.54
N GLN A 235 -3.69 -29.93 13.67
CA GLN A 235 -3.18 -30.67 14.83
C GLN A 235 -4.21 -31.65 15.40
N ALA A 236 -5.47 -31.23 15.50
CA ALA A 236 -6.54 -32.08 16.00
C ALA A 236 -6.82 -33.26 15.06
N LEU A 237 -6.90 -33.03 13.74
CA LEU A 237 -7.13 -34.05 12.71
C LEU A 237 -5.98 -35.05 12.62
N TYR A 238 -4.74 -34.55 12.64
CA TYR A 238 -3.54 -35.39 12.60
C TYR A 238 -3.45 -36.30 13.84
N ARG A 239 -3.96 -35.85 14.99
CA ARG A 239 -3.93 -36.61 16.26
C ARG A 239 -5.21 -37.40 16.52
N GLY A 240 -6.27 -37.17 15.74
CA GLY A 240 -7.58 -37.78 15.90
C GLY A 240 -8.32 -37.37 17.18
N LYS A 241 -7.95 -36.24 17.79
CA LYS A 241 -8.57 -35.71 19.02
C LYS A 241 -8.33 -34.21 19.16
N VAL A 242 -9.23 -33.51 19.84
CA VAL A 242 -9.04 -32.10 20.21
C VAL A 242 -7.78 -31.93 21.07
N VAL A 243 -6.98 -30.92 20.73
CA VAL A 243 -5.72 -30.55 21.40
C VAL A 243 -5.66 -29.05 21.64
N TYR A 244 -4.82 -28.64 22.58
CA TYR A 244 -4.55 -27.24 22.87
C TYR A 244 -3.20 -26.84 22.27
N VAL A 245 -3.21 -25.90 21.33
CA VAL A 245 -2.02 -25.34 20.69
C VAL A 245 -1.57 -24.09 21.45
N HIS A 246 -0.31 -24.07 21.85
CA HIS A 246 0.33 -22.90 22.48
C HIS A 246 1.14 -22.10 21.45
N ASP A 247 1.47 -20.86 21.80
CA ASP A 247 2.31 -19.95 20.99
C ASP A 247 1.81 -19.72 19.56
N ILE A 248 0.48 -19.64 19.40
CA ILE A 248 -0.13 -19.32 18.11
C ILE A 248 0.22 -17.90 17.68
N GLY A 249 0.42 -17.70 16.37
CA GLY A 249 0.64 -16.39 15.80
C GLY A 249 -0.61 -15.50 15.84
N ASN A 250 -0.45 -14.25 15.43
CA ASN A 250 -1.49 -13.21 15.44
C ASN A 250 -1.69 -12.53 14.08
N PHE A 251 -1.04 -12.99 13.02
CA PHE A 251 -1.16 -12.37 11.69
C PHE A 251 -2.59 -12.48 11.12
N ALA A 252 -3.23 -13.64 11.25
CA ALA A 252 -4.63 -13.86 10.92
C ALA A 252 -5.48 -14.04 12.19
N ASP A 253 -5.57 -13.00 13.00
CA ASP A 253 -6.24 -12.98 14.31
C ASP A 253 -7.67 -13.56 14.29
N GLY A 254 -8.43 -13.34 13.21
CA GLY A 254 -9.78 -13.87 13.04
C GLY A 254 -9.88 -15.41 13.04
N VAL A 255 -8.76 -16.12 12.83
CA VAL A 255 -8.67 -17.59 12.92
C VAL A 255 -7.77 -18.08 14.06
N ALA A 256 -7.26 -17.16 14.90
CA ALA A 256 -6.29 -17.46 15.97
C ALA A 256 -6.96 -18.16 17.17
N VAL A 257 -7.30 -19.43 16.99
CA VAL A 257 -7.95 -20.27 18.00
C VAL A 257 -6.95 -21.29 18.55
N LYS A 258 -6.81 -21.34 19.88
CA LYS A 258 -5.89 -22.28 20.55
C LYS A 258 -6.44 -23.70 20.63
N GLN A 259 -7.76 -23.85 20.57
CA GLN A 259 -8.45 -25.13 20.68
C GLN A 259 -9.76 -25.07 19.89
N VAL A 260 -9.93 -26.00 18.94
CA VAL A 260 -11.18 -26.16 18.18
C VAL A 260 -12.33 -26.65 19.05
N GLY A 261 -13.56 -26.41 18.60
CA GLY A 261 -14.77 -26.91 19.24
C GLY A 261 -14.87 -28.43 19.20
N ASN A 262 -15.59 -29.02 20.17
CA ASN A 262 -15.79 -30.47 20.18
C ASN A 262 -16.71 -30.91 19.05
N GLU A 263 -17.78 -30.16 18.82
CA GLU A 263 -18.78 -30.47 17.79
C GLU A 263 -18.24 -30.12 16.41
N THR A 264 -17.57 -28.97 16.29
CA THR A 264 -16.90 -28.60 15.03
C THR A 264 -15.81 -29.62 14.65
N PHE A 265 -15.01 -30.10 15.60
CA PHE A 265 -14.02 -31.15 15.36
C PHE A 265 -14.67 -32.46 14.93
N ARG A 266 -15.77 -32.89 15.58
CA ARG A 266 -16.50 -34.12 15.23
C ARG A 266 -16.91 -34.10 13.77
N ILE A 267 -17.59 -33.03 13.34
CA ILE A 267 -18.07 -32.85 11.96
C ILE A 267 -16.89 -32.76 10.99
N CYS A 268 -15.88 -31.94 11.29
CA CYS A 268 -14.74 -31.72 10.40
C CYS A 268 -13.90 -32.99 10.22
N ASN A 269 -13.66 -33.76 11.28
CA ASN A 269 -12.92 -35.02 11.23
C ASN A 269 -13.62 -36.10 10.39
N GLU A 270 -14.96 -36.08 10.37
CA GLU A 270 -15.75 -36.99 9.56
C GLU A 270 -15.84 -36.55 8.08
N LEU A 271 -16.06 -35.26 7.84
CA LEU A 271 -16.54 -34.76 6.54
C LEU A 271 -15.51 -33.96 5.71
N LEU A 272 -14.51 -33.30 6.32
CA LEU A 272 -13.49 -32.58 5.54
C LEU A 272 -12.59 -33.56 4.78
N ASP A 273 -12.16 -33.15 3.59
CA ASP A 273 -11.17 -33.90 2.80
C ASP A 273 -9.73 -33.66 3.31
N GLY A 274 -9.54 -32.67 4.18
CA GLY A 274 -8.29 -32.36 4.89
C GLY A 274 -8.13 -30.88 5.17
N VAL A 275 -6.99 -30.50 5.75
CA VAL A 275 -6.62 -29.09 6.01
C VAL A 275 -5.33 -28.75 5.28
N ILE A 276 -5.28 -27.58 4.65
CA ILE A 276 -4.11 -27.05 3.97
C ILE A 276 -3.49 -25.97 4.85
N LEU A 277 -2.18 -26.06 5.08
CA LEU A 277 -1.44 -25.07 5.83
C LEU A 277 -0.76 -24.08 4.87
N VAL A 278 -0.81 -22.79 5.20
CA VAL A 278 -0.21 -21.72 4.40
C VAL A 278 0.63 -20.76 5.25
N LYS A 279 1.65 -20.18 4.62
CA LYS A 279 2.53 -19.19 5.26
C LYS A 279 1.96 -17.78 5.19
N LYS A 280 2.49 -16.89 6.03
CA LYS A 280 2.10 -15.46 6.09
C LYS A 280 2.34 -14.75 4.76
N GLU A 281 3.45 -15.08 4.09
CA GLU A 281 3.84 -14.52 2.79
C GLU A 281 2.82 -14.88 1.69
N SER A 282 2.28 -16.10 1.71
CA SER A 282 1.26 -16.55 0.77
C SER A 282 -0.09 -15.88 1.02
N ILE A 283 -0.45 -15.67 2.29
CA ILE A 283 -1.63 -14.87 2.67
C ILE A 283 -1.46 -13.41 2.19
N ALA A 284 -0.29 -12.81 2.41
CA ALA A 284 0.02 -11.45 1.96
C ALA A 284 0.01 -11.34 0.42
N SER A 285 0.51 -12.36 -0.29
CA SER A 285 0.45 -12.45 -1.75
C SER A 285 -0.98 -12.56 -2.27
N ALA A 286 -1.83 -13.35 -1.59
CA ALA A 286 -3.26 -13.44 -1.90
C ALA A 286 -3.98 -12.09 -1.70
N LEU A 287 -3.65 -11.36 -0.64
CA LEU A 287 -4.15 -10.00 -0.40
C LEU A 287 -3.76 -9.04 -1.52
N LYS A 288 -2.48 -9.05 -1.90
CA LYS A 288 -1.95 -8.25 -3.02
C LYS A 288 -2.65 -8.58 -4.33
N ALA A 289 -2.88 -9.86 -4.63
CA ALA A 289 -3.59 -10.28 -5.83
C ALA A 289 -5.04 -9.79 -5.84
N MET A 290 -5.77 -9.93 -4.72
CA MET A 290 -7.16 -9.47 -4.60
C MET A 290 -7.30 -7.95 -4.74
N PHE A 291 -6.33 -7.21 -4.18
CA PHE A 291 -6.25 -5.77 -4.38
C PHE A 291 -6.01 -5.42 -5.86
N ASN A 292 -5.06 -6.10 -6.51
CA ASN A 292 -4.66 -5.81 -7.89
C ASN A 292 -5.70 -6.20 -8.96
N ASP A 293 -6.48 -7.26 -8.75
CA ASP A 293 -7.48 -7.71 -9.73
C ASP A 293 -8.87 -7.12 -9.47
N GLY A 294 -9.28 -6.99 -8.20
CA GLY A 294 -10.65 -6.60 -7.83
C GLY A 294 -10.78 -5.32 -7.03
N ARG A 295 -9.66 -4.71 -6.58
CA ARG A 295 -9.65 -3.61 -5.60
C ARG A 295 -10.38 -3.96 -4.30
N ASN A 296 -10.50 -5.25 -4.02
CA ASN A 296 -11.07 -5.74 -2.78
C ASN A 296 -10.00 -5.74 -1.70
N ILE A 297 -10.36 -5.19 -0.55
CA ILE A 297 -9.55 -5.26 0.65
C ILE A 297 -10.10 -6.42 1.47
N LEU A 298 -9.22 -7.35 1.82
CA LEU A 298 -9.53 -8.40 2.80
C LEU A 298 -8.60 -8.21 3.99
N GLU A 299 -9.00 -8.76 5.13
CA GLU A 299 -8.10 -8.99 6.26
C GLU A 299 -7.29 -10.28 6.01
N PRO A 300 -6.20 -10.54 6.75
CA PRO A 300 -5.41 -11.76 6.58
C PRO A 300 -6.22 -13.08 6.68
N SER A 301 -7.13 -13.20 7.65
CA SER A 301 -8.06 -14.35 7.73
C SER A 301 -9.00 -14.44 6.52
N GLY A 302 -9.42 -13.29 5.97
CA GLY A 302 -10.28 -13.22 4.79
C GLY A 302 -9.62 -13.69 3.49
N ALA A 303 -8.30 -13.54 3.36
CA ALA A 303 -7.53 -13.99 2.20
C ALA A 303 -7.00 -15.43 2.33
N LEU A 304 -7.14 -16.05 3.50
CA LEU A 304 -6.56 -17.34 3.83
C LEU A 304 -6.96 -18.44 2.84
N SER A 305 -8.25 -18.57 2.53
CA SER A 305 -8.75 -19.57 1.58
C SER A 305 -8.22 -19.37 0.16
N ILE A 306 -7.95 -18.12 -0.22
CA ILE A 306 -7.39 -17.80 -1.54
C ILE A 306 -5.95 -18.27 -1.60
N ALA A 307 -5.16 -17.99 -0.55
CA ALA A 307 -3.80 -18.52 -0.44
C ALA A 307 -3.80 -20.05 -0.53
N GLY A 308 -4.65 -20.74 0.26
CA GLY A 308 -4.78 -22.19 0.21
C GLY A 308 -5.17 -22.72 -1.17
N ALA A 309 -6.12 -22.07 -1.85
CA ALA A 309 -6.55 -22.45 -3.19
C ALA A 309 -5.44 -22.30 -4.24
N VAL A 310 -4.69 -21.19 -4.19
CA VAL A 310 -3.58 -20.90 -5.10
C VAL A 310 -2.45 -21.92 -4.90
N GLU A 311 -2.05 -22.17 -3.66
CA GLU A 311 -1.01 -23.15 -3.31
C GLU A 311 -1.40 -24.57 -3.76
N TYR A 312 -2.63 -24.98 -3.47
CA TYR A 312 -3.18 -26.26 -3.90
C TYR A 312 -3.16 -26.40 -5.43
N CYS A 313 -3.69 -25.42 -6.16
CA CYS A 313 -3.76 -25.48 -7.62
C CYS A 313 -2.37 -25.54 -8.25
N ARG A 314 -1.41 -24.78 -7.70
CA ARG A 314 -0.02 -24.79 -8.19
C ARG A 314 0.62 -26.15 -7.98
N ARG A 315 0.49 -26.73 -6.78
CA ARG A 315 1.09 -28.02 -6.40
C ARG A 315 0.49 -29.19 -7.19
N HIS A 316 -0.81 -29.18 -7.40
CA HIS A 316 -1.53 -30.25 -8.12
C HIS A 316 -1.67 -30.00 -9.63
N GLY A 317 -1.10 -28.91 -10.16
CA GLY A 317 -1.12 -28.61 -11.60
C GLY A 317 -2.53 -28.34 -12.16
N ILE A 318 -3.46 -27.87 -11.34
CA ILE A 318 -4.86 -27.64 -11.72
C ILE A 318 -4.96 -26.38 -12.58
N ARG A 319 -5.55 -26.51 -13.77
CA ARG A 319 -5.71 -25.40 -14.72
C ARG A 319 -7.09 -25.44 -15.37
N ARG A 320 -7.74 -24.27 -15.50
CA ARG A 320 -9.05 -24.11 -16.15
C ARG A 320 -10.20 -24.91 -15.49
N GLU A 321 -10.10 -25.18 -14.20
CA GLU A 321 -11.19 -25.76 -13.40
C GLU A 321 -11.83 -24.70 -12.49
N ASN A 322 -13.07 -24.93 -12.05
CA ASN A 322 -13.73 -24.04 -11.11
C ASN A 322 -13.32 -24.42 -9.68
N VAL A 323 -12.67 -23.50 -8.98
CA VAL A 323 -12.36 -23.60 -7.55
C VAL A 323 -13.08 -22.49 -6.80
N VAL A 324 -13.44 -22.75 -5.54
CA VAL A 324 -14.12 -21.77 -4.69
C VAL A 324 -13.28 -21.50 -3.46
N ALA A 325 -12.92 -20.24 -3.23
CA ALA A 325 -12.29 -19.80 -1.99
C ALA A 325 -13.26 -18.90 -1.23
N VAL A 326 -13.57 -19.23 0.02
CA VAL A 326 -14.46 -18.43 0.87
C VAL A 326 -13.67 -17.31 1.53
N THR A 327 -14.06 -16.07 1.29
CA THR A 327 -13.46 -14.87 1.90
C THR A 327 -14.26 -14.44 3.13
N SER A 328 -13.68 -14.58 4.33
CA SER A 328 -14.44 -14.47 5.60
C SER A 328 -14.58 -13.08 6.20
N GLY A 329 -13.73 -12.10 5.84
CA GLY A 329 -13.73 -10.78 6.48
C GLY A 329 -12.81 -9.74 5.81
N ALA A 330 -12.97 -8.48 6.24
CA ALA A 330 -12.25 -7.31 5.75
C ALA A 330 -11.98 -6.26 6.86
N ASN A 331 -12.06 -6.67 8.13
CA ASN A 331 -11.91 -5.79 9.29
C ASN A 331 -10.42 -5.64 9.62
N MET A 332 -9.73 -4.84 8.81
CA MET A 332 -8.30 -4.60 8.93
C MET A 332 -8.02 -3.15 9.31
N ASN A 333 -6.96 -2.90 10.09
CA ASN A 333 -6.49 -1.54 10.35
C ASN A 333 -5.68 -1.02 9.16
N PHE A 334 -5.77 0.29 8.88
CA PHE A 334 -5.05 0.92 7.78
C PHE A 334 -3.53 0.72 7.92
N ASP A 335 -2.98 0.87 9.13
CA ASP A 335 -1.55 0.76 9.38
C ASP A 335 -0.98 -0.64 9.06
N GLN A 336 -1.81 -1.69 9.12
CA GLN A 336 -1.41 -3.06 8.77
C GLN A 336 -1.14 -3.23 7.26
N LEU A 337 -1.72 -2.38 6.40
CA LEU A 337 -1.54 -2.47 4.95
C LEU A 337 -0.08 -2.28 4.52
N GLY A 338 0.67 -1.41 5.21
CA GLY A 338 2.08 -1.18 4.92
C GLY A 338 2.92 -2.43 5.18
N HIS A 339 2.71 -3.06 6.33
CA HIS A 339 3.39 -4.32 6.69
C HIS A 339 3.02 -5.48 5.74
N ILE A 340 1.75 -5.58 5.35
CA ILE A 340 1.30 -6.59 4.38
C ILE A 340 1.94 -6.32 3.01
N ALA A 341 2.07 -5.06 2.59
CA ALA A 341 2.77 -4.71 1.36
C ALA A 341 4.24 -5.13 1.40
N ASP A 342 4.93 -4.98 2.54
CA ASP A 342 6.30 -5.47 2.70
C ASP A 342 6.37 -7.01 2.65
N LEU A 343 5.48 -7.71 3.35
CA LEU A 343 5.41 -9.17 3.34
C LEU A 343 5.10 -9.74 1.95
N ALA A 344 4.15 -9.13 1.23
CA ALA A 344 3.76 -9.54 -0.12
C ALA A 344 4.85 -9.26 -1.17
N ASN A 345 5.94 -8.60 -0.78
CA ASN A 345 7.10 -8.31 -1.61
C ASN A 345 8.32 -9.17 -1.26
N SER A 346 8.11 -10.33 -0.64
CA SER A 346 9.16 -11.30 -0.29
C SER A 346 10.00 -11.79 -1.47
N ASP A 347 9.55 -11.58 -2.72
CA ASP A 347 10.33 -11.87 -3.94
C ASP A 347 11.54 -10.94 -4.12
N GLN A 348 11.67 -9.89 -3.30
CA GLN A 348 12.86 -9.06 -3.25
C GLN A 348 13.98 -9.78 -2.50
N SER A 349 15.13 -9.92 -3.13
CA SER A 349 16.31 -10.49 -2.49
C SER A 349 17.21 -9.39 -1.94
N ILE A 350 17.69 -9.55 -0.71
CA ILE A 350 18.67 -8.64 -0.10
C ILE A 350 20.07 -9.19 -0.38
N LEU A 351 20.94 -8.36 -0.94
CA LEU A 351 22.32 -8.69 -1.26
C LEU A 351 23.27 -7.76 -0.51
N ALA A 352 24.40 -8.29 -0.05
CA ALA A 352 25.55 -7.53 0.42
C ALA A 352 26.73 -7.76 -0.50
N SER A 353 27.27 -6.70 -1.12
CA SER A 353 28.44 -6.75 -1.98
C SER A 353 29.56 -5.88 -1.44
N TRP A 354 30.76 -6.44 -1.29
CA TRP A 354 31.95 -5.64 -1.04
C TRP A 354 32.43 -5.02 -2.35
N LEU A 355 32.51 -3.70 -2.35
CA LEU A 355 33.06 -2.89 -3.44
C LEU A 355 34.55 -2.65 -3.17
N PRO A 356 35.44 -3.00 -4.10
CA PRO A 356 36.83 -2.54 -4.05
C PRO A 356 36.86 -1.00 -4.02
N GLU A 357 37.81 -0.38 -3.30
CA GLU A 357 38.07 1.07 -3.30
C GLU A 357 38.42 1.59 -4.72
N CYS A 358 37.41 1.70 -5.57
CA CYS A 358 37.47 2.32 -6.87
C CYS A 358 36.14 3.02 -7.12
N PRO A 359 36.15 4.30 -7.52
CA PRO A 359 34.94 5.04 -7.89
C PRO A 359 34.07 4.36 -8.95
N LYS A 360 34.60 3.38 -9.69
CA LYS A 360 33.91 2.62 -10.75
C LYS A 360 33.19 1.36 -10.27
N SER A 361 33.39 0.94 -9.02
CA SER A 361 32.87 -0.34 -8.51
C SER A 361 31.34 -0.35 -8.44
N LEU A 362 30.74 0.77 -8.02
CA LEU A 362 29.28 0.90 -7.92
C LEU A 362 28.59 0.94 -9.31
N GLU A 363 29.16 1.69 -10.25
CA GLU A 363 28.69 1.73 -11.64
C GLU A 363 28.78 0.35 -12.31
N SER A 364 29.86 -0.37 -12.04
CA SER A 364 30.08 -1.71 -12.59
C SER A 364 29.05 -2.71 -12.04
N LEU A 365 28.76 -2.66 -10.73
CA LEU A 365 27.74 -3.51 -10.11
C LEU A 365 26.34 -3.24 -10.69
N THR A 366 25.95 -1.97 -10.78
CA THR A 366 24.63 -1.58 -11.31
C THR A 366 24.44 -1.98 -12.76
N ARG A 367 25.49 -1.88 -13.60
CA ARG A 367 25.47 -2.40 -14.98
C ARG A 367 25.26 -3.91 -15.05
N VAL A 368 25.85 -4.67 -14.12
CA VAL A 368 25.65 -6.13 -14.06
C VAL A 368 24.20 -6.44 -13.70
N VAL A 369 23.67 -5.79 -12.66
CA VAL A 369 22.28 -5.95 -12.22
C VAL A 369 21.29 -5.65 -13.34
N ASP A 370 21.45 -4.53 -14.04
CA ASP A 370 20.59 -4.16 -15.18
C ASP A 370 20.72 -5.14 -16.36
N ARG A 371 21.95 -5.55 -16.68
CA ARG A 371 22.21 -6.51 -17.78
C ARG A 371 21.55 -7.85 -17.51
N MET A 372 21.49 -8.25 -16.25
CA MET A 372 20.84 -9.48 -15.81
C MET A 372 19.31 -9.33 -15.66
N HIS A 373 18.76 -8.16 -16.00
CA HIS A 373 17.33 -7.85 -15.91
C HIS A 373 16.79 -7.95 -14.47
N PHE A 374 17.54 -7.39 -13.52
CA PHE A 374 17.08 -7.14 -12.15
C PHE A 374 17.03 -5.64 -11.90
N ASN A 375 16.07 -5.20 -11.07
CA ASN A 375 15.95 -3.83 -10.61
C ASN A 375 16.39 -3.74 -9.15
N ILE A 376 17.24 -2.76 -8.83
CA ILE A 376 17.55 -2.43 -7.44
C ILE A 376 16.41 -1.56 -6.92
N THR A 377 15.68 -2.05 -5.92
CA THR A 377 14.59 -1.28 -5.28
C THR A 377 15.14 -0.36 -4.18
N GLU A 378 16.28 -0.73 -3.63
CA GLU A 378 16.76 -0.29 -2.32
C GLU A 378 18.30 -0.61 -2.24
N MET A 379 19.22 0.30 -1.87
CA MET A 379 20.65 0.10 -1.56
C MET A 379 21.30 1.16 -0.65
N THR A 380 21.71 0.87 0.58
CA THR A 380 22.52 1.84 1.37
C THR A 380 24.00 1.58 1.17
N TYR A 381 24.75 2.67 1.04
CA TYR A 381 26.21 2.65 1.02
C TYR A 381 26.75 3.59 2.09
N ARG A 382 27.67 3.08 2.92
CA ARG A 382 28.34 3.85 3.97
C ARG A 382 29.82 3.52 4.00
N PHE A 383 30.66 4.54 3.88
CA PHE A 383 32.11 4.41 3.96
C PHE A 383 32.56 4.21 5.42
N SER A 384 33.54 3.33 5.65
CA SER A 384 34.14 3.11 6.98
C SER A 384 35.59 3.55 6.93
N SER A 385 35.96 4.57 7.72
CA SER A 385 37.35 5.02 7.82
C SER A 385 38.23 3.88 8.34
N GLY A 386 39.13 3.37 7.50
CA GLY A 386 40.12 2.35 7.88
C GLY A 386 39.99 0.98 7.21
N SER A 387 39.06 0.75 6.27
CA SER A 387 38.94 -0.50 5.51
C SER A 387 39.11 -0.29 4.00
N VAL A 388 39.86 -1.17 3.32
CA VAL A 388 40.17 -1.13 1.87
C VAL A 388 38.96 -1.50 0.97
N ASP A 389 37.90 -2.06 1.55
CA ASP A 389 36.67 -2.47 0.86
C ASP A 389 35.46 -1.75 1.47
N ALA A 390 34.56 -1.20 0.64
CA ALA A 390 33.30 -0.57 1.07
C ALA A 390 32.14 -1.58 0.99
N LEU A 391 31.24 -1.59 1.97
CA LEU A 391 30.11 -2.52 1.99
C LEU A 391 28.85 -1.87 1.40
N LEU A 392 28.35 -2.48 0.33
CA LEU A 392 27.08 -2.14 -0.30
C LEU A 392 26.03 -3.15 0.14
N VAL A 393 24.88 -2.70 0.62
CA VAL A 393 23.77 -3.62 0.88
C VAL A 393 22.52 -3.11 0.21
N TYR A 394 21.81 -4.00 -0.49
CA TYR A 394 20.79 -3.62 -1.46
C TYR A 394 19.75 -4.70 -1.69
N LYS A 395 18.51 -4.31 -1.93
CA LYS A 395 17.45 -5.20 -2.40
C LYS A 395 17.35 -5.16 -3.92
N VAL A 396 17.20 -6.33 -4.50
CA VAL A 396 16.97 -6.54 -5.93
C VAL A 396 15.68 -7.30 -6.16
N ARG A 397 14.97 -6.91 -7.20
CA ARG A 397 13.78 -7.59 -7.70
C ARG A 397 14.04 -8.05 -9.13
N PRO A 398 13.69 -9.30 -9.49
CA PRO A 398 13.75 -9.70 -10.89
C PRO A 398 12.74 -8.91 -11.74
N VAL A 399 13.10 -8.56 -12.96
CA VAL A 399 12.17 -7.91 -13.92
C VAL A 399 11.15 -8.91 -14.47
N LYS A 400 11.42 -10.22 -14.36
CA LYS A 400 10.55 -11.32 -14.78
C LYS A 400 10.57 -12.45 -13.76
N GLU A 401 9.43 -13.10 -13.53
CA GLU A 401 9.28 -14.16 -12.50
C GLU A 401 10.19 -15.38 -12.68
N ASP A 402 10.72 -15.64 -13.88
CA ASP A 402 11.58 -16.79 -14.18
C ASP A 402 13.07 -16.57 -13.86
N LEU A 403 13.46 -15.34 -13.50
CA LEU A 403 14.84 -14.99 -13.19
C LEU A 403 15.20 -15.38 -11.75
N LYS A 404 16.27 -16.18 -11.62
CA LYS A 404 16.78 -16.69 -10.36
C LYS A 404 17.88 -15.80 -9.79
N ILE A 405 17.76 -15.42 -8.51
CA ILE A 405 18.72 -14.55 -7.81
C ILE A 405 20.13 -15.14 -7.80
N GLU A 406 20.24 -16.47 -7.73
CA GLU A 406 21.52 -17.19 -7.73
C GLU A 406 22.33 -16.90 -9.00
N THR A 407 21.65 -16.64 -10.11
CA THR A 407 22.27 -16.27 -11.39
C THR A 407 22.92 -14.89 -11.31
N LEU A 408 22.23 -13.92 -10.68
CA LEU A 408 22.77 -12.58 -10.48
C LEU A 408 23.97 -12.61 -9.53
N VAL A 409 23.86 -13.35 -8.42
CA VAL A 409 24.95 -13.49 -7.43
C VAL A 409 26.18 -14.13 -8.08
N ALA A 410 26.01 -15.20 -8.86
CA ALA A 410 27.11 -15.83 -9.59
C ALA A 410 27.78 -14.87 -10.59
N GLU A 411 26.99 -14.08 -11.32
CA GLU A 411 27.51 -13.08 -12.27
C GLU A 411 28.29 -11.97 -11.55
N LEU A 412 27.78 -11.47 -10.42
CA LEU A 412 28.47 -10.47 -9.60
C LEU A 412 29.80 -11.01 -9.05
N ILE A 413 29.82 -12.25 -8.58
CA ILE A 413 31.05 -12.93 -8.14
C ILE A 413 32.04 -13.07 -9.30
N SER A 414 31.57 -13.45 -10.49
CA SER A 414 32.42 -13.55 -11.69
C SER A 414 33.03 -12.21 -12.11
N CYS A 415 32.32 -11.10 -11.83
CA CYS A 415 32.78 -9.74 -12.06
C CYS A 415 33.72 -9.21 -10.96
N GLY A 416 34.07 -10.04 -9.96
CA GLY A 416 35.02 -9.72 -8.90
C GLY A 416 34.40 -9.13 -7.63
N PHE A 417 33.07 -9.06 -7.52
CA PHE A 417 32.40 -8.60 -6.30
C PHE A 417 32.24 -9.74 -5.29
N LYS A 418 32.67 -9.55 -4.04
CA LYS A 418 32.33 -10.49 -2.96
C LYS A 418 30.88 -10.25 -2.55
N THR A 419 29.95 -11.04 -3.08
CA THR A 419 28.50 -10.85 -2.91
C THR A 419 27.88 -12.00 -2.12
N TYR A 420 27.01 -11.66 -1.17
CA TYR A 420 26.29 -12.59 -0.32
C TYR A 420 24.79 -12.29 -0.36
N THR A 421 23.96 -13.33 -0.35
CA THR A 421 22.52 -13.18 -0.17
C THR A 421 22.21 -13.11 1.33
N LEU A 422 21.48 -12.07 1.73
CA LEU A 422 21.01 -11.87 3.10
C LEU A 422 19.50 -12.12 3.25
N SER A 423 18.82 -12.49 2.15
CA SER A 423 17.37 -12.65 2.09
C SER A 423 16.81 -13.58 3.16
N ASP A 424 17.54 -14.64 3.53
CA ASP A 424 17.07 -15.65 4.50
C ASP A 424 17.26 -15.23 5.96
N ASN A 425 17.95 -14.12 6.23
CA ASN A 425 18.17 -13.63 7.59
C ASN A 425 17.03 -12.71 8.04
N GLU A 426 16.24 -13.18 9.00
CA GLU A 426 15.07 -12.50 9.55
C GLU A 426 15.42 -11.13 10.21
N VAL A 427 16.60 -11.02 10.82
CA VAL A 427 17.08 -9.77 11.45
C VAL A 427 17.34 -8.71 10.38
N VAL A 428 17.96 -9.10 9.27
CA VAL A 428 18.23 -8.18 8.15
C VAL A 428 16.93 -7.75 7.50
N ARG A 429 16.02 -8.70 7.23
CA ARG A 429 14.75 -8.43 6.57
C ARG A 429 13.86 -7.47 7.36
N ASN A 430 13.83 -7.62 8.69
CA ASN A 430 12.95 -6.86 9.55
C ASN A 430 13.56 -5.53 10.03
N HIS A 431 14.88 -5.39 10.08
CA HIS A 431 15.52 -4.26 10.79
C HIS A 431 16.55 -3.47 9.97
N LEU A 432 16.92 -3.94 8.76
CA LEU A 432 17.94 -3.30 7.94
C LEU A 432 17.33 -2.58 6.73
N ASN A 433 17.16 -1.26 6.86
CA ASN A 433 16.68 -0.38 5.79
C ASN A 433 17.85 0.10 4.93
N LEU A 434 17.82 -0.18 3.63
CA LEU A 434 18.97 -0.01 2.73
C LEU A 434 18.54 0.59 1.39
N HIS A 435 18.80 1.84 0.99
CA HIS A 435 18.14 2.43 -0.21
C HIS A 435 19.08 3.29 -1.20
N PHE A 436 19.04 3.15 -2.57
CA PHE A 436 20.05 3.23 -3.75
C PHE A 436 20.75 4.51 -4.41
N LEU A 437 21.48 4.39 -5.56
CA LEU A 437 21.66 5.41 -6.65
C LEU A 437 22.43 4.92 -7.92
N LYS A 438 22.11 5.52 -9.10
CA LYS A 438 22.89 5.46 -10.36
C LYS A 438 23.19 6.86 -10.93
N GLY A 439 24.40 7.06 -11.48
CA GLY A 439 24.75 8.20 -12.35
C GLY A 439 25.66 9.26 -11.74
N PHE A 440 26.81 8.88 -11.18
CA PHE A 440 27.81 9.83 -10.68
C PHE A 440 29.12 9.76 -11.47
N GLN A 441 29.78 10.90 -11.68
CA GLN A 441 31.09 10.96 -12.33
C GLN A 441 32.20 10.34 -11.44
N PRO A 442 33.28 9.78 -12.04
CA PRO A 442 34.18 8.84 -11.37
C PRO A 442 35.19 9.43 -10.37
N ASN A 443 35.06 10.70 -9.98
CA ASN A 443 36.14 11.43 -9.28
C ASN A 443 35.77 11.88 -7.86
N TRP A 444 34.62 11.47 -7.33
CA TRP A 444 34.00 12.08 -6.14
C TRP A 444 34.01 11.08 -4.98
N ASN A 445 34.54 11.48 -3.83
CA ASN A 445 34.61 10.60 -2.66
C ASN A 445 33.27 10.61 -1.91
N ILE A 446 32.40 9.66 -2.25
CA ILE A 446 31.09 9.49 -1.63
C ILE A 446 31.27 8.88 -0.24
N SER A 447 30.82 9.60 0.79
CA SER A 447 30.89 9.19 2.20
C SER A 447 29.57 8.60 2.72
N LEU A 448 28.44 8.99 2.13
CA LEU A 448 27.10 8.51 2.44
C LEU A 448 26.27 8.46 1.16
N LEU A 449 25.45 7.43 1.00
CA LEU A 449 24.47 7.31 -0.08
C LEU A 449 23.22 6.59 0.45
N HIS A 450 22.07 7.24 0.31
CA HIS A 450 20.75 6.74 0.70
C HIS A 450 19.70 7.23 -0.32
N HIS A 451 18.71 6.43 -0.70
CA HIS A 451 17.72 6.74 -1.75
C HIS A 451 16.53 5.85 -1.61
N ARG A 452 15.33 6.37 -1.48
CA ARG A 452 14.15 5.53 -1.33
C ARG A 452 13.34 5.56 -2.63
N ASP A 453 13.10 4.40 -3.23
CA ASP A 453 12.17 4.34 -4.36
C ASP A 453 10.74 4.51 -3.83
N GLN A 454 10.11 5.66 -4.12
CA GLN A 454 8.74 5.93 -3.72
C GLN A 454 7.69 5.27 -4.64
N GLY A 455 8.13 4.33 -5.48
CA GLY A 455 7.28 3.42 -6.22
C GLY A 455 6.67 4.00 -7.49
N ILE A 456 6.73 5.31 -7.75
CA ILE A 456 6.38 5.95 -9.05
C ILE A 456 7.16 7.27 -9.27
N ILE A 457 7.92 7.31 -10.37
CA ILE A 457 8.46 8.46 -11.13
C ILE A 457 9.51 9.37 -10.46
N THR A 458 9.53 9.57 -9.14
CA THR A 458 10.57 10.38 -8.48
C THR A 458 11.24 9.62 -7.34
N SER A 459 12.54 9.37 -7.51
CA SER A 459 13.42 8.84 -6.48
C SER A 459 14.25 9.99 -5.87
N GLU A 460 14.13 10.19 -4.56
CA GLU A 460 14.97 11.12 -3.81
C GLU A 460 16.19 10.40 -3.25
N VAL A 461 17.33 11.09 -3.27
CA VAL A 461 18.62 10.55 -2.84
C VAL A 461 19.28 11.53 -1.90
N LEU A 462 19.69 11.09 -0.72
CA LEU A 462 20.66 11.77 0.12
C LEU A 462 22.07 11.26 -0.15
N ILE A 463 22.99 12.15 -0.54
CA ILE A 463 24.41 11.82 -0.71
C ILE A 463 25.26 12.73 0.17
N GLY A 464 26.19 12.14 0.92
CA GLY A 464 27.27 12.88 1.56
C GLY A 464 28.52 12.80 0.70
N ILE A 465 29.00 13.93 0.20
CA ILE A 465 30.19 14.00 -0.67
C ILE A 465 31.29 14.79 0.05
N GLN A 466 32.50 14.25 0.06
CA GLN A 466 33.66 15.04 0.48
C GLN A 466 34.15 15.88 -0.70
N LEU A 467 33.95 17.19 -0.63
CA LEU A 467 34.37 18.15 -1.65
C LEU A 467 35.33 19.17 -1.08
N GLU A 468 36.35 19.50 -1.85
CA GLU A 468 37.06 20.76 -1.65
C GLU A 468 36.21 21.91 -2.19
N LYS A 469 36.27 23.10 -1.58
CA LYS A 469 35.53 24.30 -2.05
C LYS A 469 35.77 24.65 -3.53
N SER A 470 36.90 24.21 -4.11
CA SER A 470 37.23 24.43 -5.53
C SER A 470 36.45 23.51 -6.48
N GLU A 471 35.84 22.44 -5.97
CA GLU A 471 35.13 21.39 -6.72
C GLU A 471 33.61 21.53 -6.67
N GLU A 472 33.05 22.29 -5.72
CA GLU A 472 31.61 22.59 -5.64
C GLU A 472 31.06 23.12 -6.97
N LYS A 473 31.76 24.06 -7.60
CA LYS A 473 31.35 24.62 -8.90
C LYS A 473 31.33 23.56 -10.01
N LYS A 474 32.23 22.58 -9.97
CA LYS A 474 32.24 21.46 -10.91
C LYS A 474 31.07 20.51 -10.63
N PHE A 475 30.64 20.38 -9.37
CA PHE A 475 29.43 19.64 -9.03
C PHE A 475 28.21 20.29 -9.67
N ASP A 476 28.06 21.60 -9.45
CA ASP A 476 26.93 22.38 -9.90
C ASP A 476 26.77 22.29 -11.42
N GLU A 477 27.89 22.42 -12.14
CA GLU A 477 27.94 22.31 -13.60
C GLU A 477 27.58 20.89 -14.06
N TYR A 478 28.09 19.85 -13.39
CA TYR A 478 27.78 18.46 -13.71
C TYR A 478 26.31 18.09 -13.41
N ALA A 479 25.79 18.47 -12.25
CA ALA A 479 24.41 18.23 -11.87
C ALA A 479 23.46 18.90 -12.86
N LYS A 480 23.75 20.14 -13.30
CA LYS A 480 23.00 20.81 -14.37
C LYS A 480 23.11 20.10 -15.72
N GLU A 481 24.29 19.58 -16.09
CA GLU A 481 24.52 18.85 -17.34
C GLU A 481 23.74 17.53 -17.40
N VAL A 482 23.71 16.77 -16.30
CA VAL A 482 22.95 15.51 -16.19
C VAL A 482 21.47 15.75 -15.86
N GLY A 483 21.12 17.01 -15.58
CA GLY A 483 19.77 17.43 -15.20
C GLY A 483 19.41 17.14 -13.75
N TYR A 484 20.33 16.62 -12.94
CA TYR A 484 20.11 16.41 -11.50
C TYR A 484 19.87 17.73 -10.79
N GLN A 485 18.74 17.80 -10.09
CA GLN A 485 18.50 18.88 -9.15
C GLN A 485 19.05 18.47 -7.80
N TYR A 486 19.61 19.42 -7.05
CA TYR A 486 20.06 19.14 -5.71
C TYR A 486 19.85 20.32 -4.77
N GLU A 487 19.65 19.99 -3.51
CA GLU A 487 19.68 20.91 -2.39
C GLU A 487 20.91 20.61 -1.56
N THR A 488 21.74 21.63 -1.38
CA THR A 488 22.87 21.56 -0.47
C THR A 488 22.36 21.77 0.94
N ILE A 489 22.66 20.82 1.82
CA ILE A 489 22.43 20.92 3.25
C ILE A 489 23.79 21.21 3.90
N SER A 490 24.07 22.49 4.17
CA SER A 490 25.26 22.88 4.93
C SER A 490 25.05 22.56 6.42
N PRO A 491 26.07 22.09 7.16
CA PRO A 491 26.01 21.98 8.62
C PRO A 491 25.64 23.32 9.31
N ASP A 492 25.87 24.45 8.64
CA ASP A 492 25.66 25.80 9.19
C ASP A 492 24.24 26.38 8.96
N ASP A 493 23.38 25.74 8.14
CA ASP A 493 22.06 26.27 7.78
C ASP A 493 20.97 26.09 8.87
N SER A 494 21.33 25.59 10.06
CA SER A 494 20.42 25.48 11.21
C SER A 494 20.01 26.82 11.84
N ALA A 495 20.41 27.96 11.27
CA ALA A 495 20.10 29.30 11.80
C ALA A 495 18.70 29.84 11.45
N HIS A 496 17.88 29.11 10.69
CA HIS A 496 16.52 29.54 10.32
C HIS A 496 15.38 28.79 11.05
N VAL A 497 15.64 28.25 12.23
CA VAL A 497 14.58 27.95 13.20
C VAL A 497 14.31 29.22 13.99
N GLN A 498 13.14 29.83 13.80
CA GLN A 498 12.72 31.01 14.56
C GLN A 498 12.73 30.71 16.07
N CYS A 499 13.75 31.22 16.76
CA CYS A 499 13.81 31.29 18.21
C CYS A 499 13.32 32.68 18.65
N PRO A 500 12.44 32.81 19.66
CA PRO A 500 12.10 34.10 20.23
C PRO A 500 13.35 34.77 20.80
N ALA A 501 13.58 36.02 20.40
CA ALA A 501 14.79 36.77 20.71
C ALA A 501 15.02 36.99 22.21
N ALA A 502 16.01 36.30 22.79
CA ALA A 502 16.73 36.72 24.00
C ALA A 502 17.96 35.83 24.29
N ALA A 503 19.11 36.08 23.63
CA ALA A 503 20.45 35.82 24.17
C ALA A 503 21.53 36.13 23.11
N ALA A 504 21.80 37.42 22.87
CA ALA A 504 22.99 37.86 22.15
C ALA A 504 24.05 38.31 23.15
N ALA A 505 25.01 37.44 23.50
CA ALA A 505 26.33 37.83 23.99
C ALA A 505 27.27 36.62 24.06
N THR A 506 28.50 36.82 23.60
CA THR A 506 29.71 35.99 23.77
C THR A 506 29.91 34.79 22.84
N ALA A 507 30.49 35.05 21.65
CA ALA A 507 31.31 34.06 20.95
C ALA A 507 32.51 34.77 20.26
N SER A 508 33.69 34.64 20.88
CA SER A 508 34.98 34.84 20.24
C SER A 508 35.88 33.75 20.80
N PHE A 509 36.32 32.80 19.95
CA PHE A 509 37.70 32.33 19.80
C PHE A 509 37.80 31.01 19.01
N CYS A 510 38.87 30.96 18.22
CA CYS A 510 39.57 29.80 17.64
C CYS A 510 39.02 29.11 16.38
N ALA A 511 39.64 29.49 15.27
CA ALA A 511 39.65 28.80 13.99
C ALA A 511 40.68 27.66 13.97
N ALA A 512 40.27 26.50 13.46
CA ALA A 512 41.12 25.46 12.86
C ALA A 512 40.44 25.00 11.54
N PRO A 513 41.19 24.58 10.50
CA PRO A 513 40.60 24.35 9.19
C PRO A 513 39.81 23.03 9.18
N VAL A 514 38.48 23.13 9.24
CA VAL A 514 37.57 22.00 9.06
C VAL A 514 37.41 21.78 7.55
N ALA A 515 37.78 20.59 7.06
CA ALA A 515 37.32 20.11 5.75
C ALA A 515 35.79 20.08 5.78
N CYS A 516 35.14 20.94 5.01
CA CYS A 516 33.68 21.05 4.98
C CYS A 516 33.10 19.75 4.40
N ARG A 517 32.31 19.02 5.20
CA ARG A 517 31.47 17.94 4.70
C ARG A 517 30.18 18.56 4.20
N MET A 518 29.88 18.36 2.93
CA MET A 518 28.67 18.87 2.30
C MET A 518 27.71 17.69 2.10
N ASN A 519 26.52 17.79 2.69
CA ASN A 519 25.45 16.84 2.42
C ASN A 519 24.58 17.43 1.31
N VAL A 520 24.21 16.60 0.34
CA VAL A 520 23.51 17.05 -0.85
C VAL A 520 22.33 16.11 -1.11
N LEU A 521 21.12 16.65 -1.10
CA LEU A 521 19.89 15.95 -1.49
C LEU A 521 19.76 16.06 -3.01
N LEU A 522 19.62 14.96 -3.74
CA LEU A 522 19.56 14.91 -5.20
C LEU A 522 18.23 14.35 -5.70
N ASN A 523 17.78 14.91 -6.80
CA ASN A 523 16.57 14.61 -7.53
C ASN A 523 16.93 14.34 -9.00
N ALA A 524 16.78 13.09 -9.46
CA ALA A 524 17.12 12.70 -10.83
C ALA A 524 15.95 12.88 -11.82
N PRO A 525 16.13 13.48 -13.01
CA PRO A 525 15.17 13.41 -14.12
C PRO A 525 15.47 12.27 -15.10
N THR A 526 14.43 11.79 -15.77
CA THR A 526 14.45 10.65 -16.70
C THR A 526 14.73 11.04 -18.16
N SER A 527 15.64 11.97 -18.47
CA SER A 527 15.88 12.33 -19.89
C SER A 527 17.28 12.87 -20.21
N HIS A 528 17.97 12.24 -21.17
CA HIS A 528 18.88 12.97 -22.07
C HIS A 528 18.88 12.35 -23.50
N PRO A 529 18.73 13.15 -24.56
CA PRO A 529 18.86 12.70 -25.95
C PRO A 529 20.33 12.69 -26.41
N LEU A 530 20.81 11.60 -27.01
CA LEU A 530 22.09 11.59 -27.73
C LEU A 530 21.86 11.83 -29.24
N SER A 531 21.82 13.10 -29.65
CA SER A 531 21.89 13.46 -31.07
C SER A 531 23.33 13.42 -31.56
N ARG A 532 23.69 12.44 -32.39
CA ARG A 532 24.99 12.36 -33.08
C ARG A 532 25.09 13.45 -34.16
N LYS A 533 25.98 14.43 -33.97
CA LYS A 533 26.58 15.23 -35.05
C LYS A 533 28.09 14.98 -35.05
N TRP A 534 28.58 14.19 -36.01
CA TRP A 534 30.00 14.18 -36.39
C TRP A 534 30.07 14.37 -37.90
N SER A 535 30.57 15.54 -38.30
CA SER A 535 30.97 15.86 -39.67
C SER A 535 32.41 15.40 -39.89
N LEU A 536 32.60 14.63 -40.97
CA LEU A 536 33.74 14.59 -41.89
C LEU A 536 35.14 14.87 -41.33
N LEU A 537 35.99 13.83 -41.34
CA LEU A 537 37.25 13.76 -42.11
C LEU A 537 37.80 12.32 -42.04
N SER A 538 37.98 11.68 -43.20
CA SER A 538 38.74 10.43 -43.42
C SER A 538 40.09 10.78 -44.07
N PRO A 539 40.99 9.83 -44.45
CA PRO A 539 41.06 8.38 -44.20
C PRO A 539 42.49 7.87 -43.85
N ALA A 540 42.58 6.55 -43.56
CA ALA A 540 43.59 5.58 -44.04
C ALA A 540 44.17 4.69 -42.93
N PHE A 541 43.92 3.37 -42.99
CA PHE A 541 44.96 2.38 -43.30
C PHE A 541 44.35 1.01 -43.64
N LEU A 542 45.02 0.36 -44.60
CA LEU A 542 44.76 -0.89 -45.33
C LEU A 542 44.77 -2.15 -44.42
N LEU A 543 43.85 -3.11 -44.56
CA LEU A 543 43.75 -4.22 -45.55
C LEU A 543 44.66 -5.43 -45.26
N ASN A 544 44.02 -6.61 -45.22
CA ASN A 544 44.45 -8.00 -45.47
C ASN A 544 43.91 -8.90 -44.35
N GLY A 545 42.99 -9.86 -44.56
CA GLY A 545 42.80 -10.71 -45.72
C GLY A 545 43.36 -12.09 -45.39
N THR A 546 42.52 -13.04 -44.99
CA THR A 546 42.59 -14.47 -45.36
C THR A 546 41.41 -15.24 -44.78
N SER A 547 41.13 -16.35 -45.46
CA SER A 547 39.85 -16.99 -45.71
C SER A 547 39.76 -18.41 -45.11
N ILE A 548 38.54 -18.78 -44.63
CA ILE A 548 37.83 -20.07 -44.83
C ILE A 548 38.37 -21.31 -44.06
N PRO A 549 37.62 -22.42 -43.81
CA PRO A 549 36.16 -22.72 -43.72
C PRO A 549 35.75 -23.47 -42.42
N ILE A 550 34.44 -23.58 -42.10
CA ILE A 550 33.84 -24.89 -41.72
C ILE A 550 32.46 -25.00 -42.36
N ASP A 551 32.23 -26.20 -42.89
CA ASP A 551 31.21 -26.67 -43.81
C ASP A 551 29.92 -27.18 -43.12
N ASP A 552 28.95 -27.38 -43.99
CA ASP A 552 27.51 -27.54 -43.93
C ASP A 552 27.03 -28.96 -43.50
N ASN A 553 25.86 -29.08 -42.85
CA ASN A 553 24.77 -29.99 -43.27
C ASN A 553 23.52 -30.05 -42.34
N ARG A 554 22.39 -29.57 -42.90
CA ARG A 554 21.03 -30.18 -43.05
C ARG A 554 20.25 -30.60 -41.78
N ASN A 555 18.94 -30.31 -41.60
CA ASN A 555 17.84 -30.24 -42.57
C ASN A 555 16.55 -29.57 -41.98
N ARG A 556 16.01 -28.57 -42.72
CA ARG A 556 14.62 -28.12 -43.04
C ARG A 556 13.43 -28.45 -42.09
N ILE A 557 12.43 -27.56 -41.89
CA ILE A 557 11.36 -27.18 -42.87
C ILE A 557 10.73 -25.77 -42.63
N ARG A 558 10.78 -24.95 -43.71
CA ARG A 558 9.88 -23.93 -44.31
C ARG A 558 8.92 -23.01 -43.50
N VAL A 559 9.09 -21.69 -43.71
CA VAL A 559 8.00 -20.73 -43.98
C VAL A 559 8.39 -19.86 -45.20
N ASN A 560 7.44 -19.64 -46.11
CA ASN A 560 7.61 -19.00 -47.42
C ASN A 560 7.86 -17.48 -47.35
N ARG A 561 8.77 -17.00 -48.21
CA ARG A 561 8.96 -15.60 -48.64
C ARG A 561 8.51 -15.44 -50.10
N VAL A 562 7.97 -14.28 -50.49
CA VAL A 562 8.31 -13.57 -51.75
C VAL A 562 7.87 -12.07 -51.66
N PRO A 563 8.35 -11.11 -52.50
CA PRO A 563 9.39 -10.17 -52.09
C PRO A 563 9.09 -8.68 -52.37
N PHE A 564 9.91 -7.79 -51.78
CA PHE A 564 10.05 -6.38 -52.13
C PHE A 564 10.79 -6.21 -53.47
N ILE A 565 10.28 -5.33 -54.34
CA ILE A 565 10.99 -4.81 -55.52
C ILE A 565 11.31 -3.33 -55.30
N GLN A 566 12.58 -3.00 -55.51
CA GLN A 566 13.20 -1.69 -55.50
C GLN A 566 13.09 -1.10 -56.91
N ALA A 567 12.68 0.15 -57.08
CA ALA A 567 12.71 0.83 -58.38
C ALA A 567 13.27 2.26 -58.26
N THR A 568 14.23 2.52 -59.12
CA THR A 568 15.10 3.69 -59.25
C THR A 568 14.48 4.75 -60.16
N LEU A 569 14.74 6.02 -59.86
CA LEU A 569 14.36 7.21 -60.65
C LEU A 569 15.07 7.30 -62.01
N SER A 570 14.37 7.76 -63.05
CA SER A 570 14.95 8.45 -64.21
C SER A 570 14.00 9.54 -64.75
N LYS A 571 14.58 10.56 -65.40
CA LYS A 571 14.00 11.87 -65.78
C LYS A 571 13.52 11.94 -67.25
N HIS A 572 12.66 12.94 -67.50
CA HIS A 572 12.29 13.63 -68.77
C HIS A 572 11.29 12.85 -69.68
N THR A 573 10.31 13.43 -70.39
CA THR A 573 10.14 14.78 -70.99
C THR A 573 8.64 15.07 -71.25
N VAL A 574 8.31 16.36 -71.37
CA VAL A 574 6.99 17.00 -71.64
C VAL A 574 6.48 16.77 -73.08
N GLU A 575 5.17 16.61 -73.31
CA GLU A 575 4.37 17.34 -74.35
C GLU A 575 2.87 16.95 -74.42
N ASN A 576 2.03 17.98 -74.67
CA ASN A 576 0.67 18.03 -75.27
C ASN A 576 -0.61 18.05 -74.38
N LEU A 577 -1.18 19.28 -74.31
CA LEU A 577 -2.51 19.77 -73.87
C LEU A 577 -3.66 19.39 -74.85
N PRO A 578 -4.99 19.51 -74.54
CA PRO A 578 -5.63 20.70 -73.93
C PRO A 578 -6.79 20.53 -72.91
N ASN A 579 -6.80 21.49 -71.98
CA ASN A 579 -7.89 22.19 -71.28
C ASN A 579 -9.34 21.65 -71.36
N SER A 580 -9.91 21.34 -70.19
CA SER A 580 -10.94 22.17 -69.54
C SER A 580 -11.39 21.55 -68.21
N VAL A 581 -11.26 22.31 -67.10
CA VAL A 581 -12.22 22.55 -66.01
C VAL A 581 -11.45 23.24 -64.86
N SER A 582 -12.06 24.28 -64.31
CA SER A 582 -11.55 25.32 -63.40
C SER A 582 -10.69 24.84 -62.23
N ASN A 583 -9.48 25.38 -62.14
CA ASN A 583 -8.52 25.17 -61.06
C ASN A 583 -8.58 26.33 -60.05
N THR A 584 -9.69 26.48 -59.34
CA THR A 584 -9.87 27.50 -58.29
C THR A 584 -10.16 26.91 -56.90
N ALA A 585 -10.05 25.59 -56.74
CA ALA A 585 -10.36 24.90 -55.47
C ALA A 585 -9.17 24.13 -54.85
N VAL A 586 -7.96 24.20 -55.44
CA VAL A 586 -6.82 23.37 -55.00
C VAL A 586 -5.62 24.19 -54.47
N VAL A 587 -5.68 25.52 -54.51
CA VAL A 587 -4.59 26.40 -53.98
C VAL A 587 -4.91 27.00 -52.60
N ALA A 588 -6.05 26.65 -52.00
CA ALA A 588 -6.44 27.14 -50.66
C ALA A 588 -6.23 26.12 -49.52
N LEU A 589 -5.58 24.97 -49.78
CA LEU A 589 -5.44 23.87 -48.82
C LEU A 589 -3.99 23.49 -48.45
N GLU A 590 -2.98 24.12 -49.05
CA GLU A 590 -1.56 23.86 -48.73
C GLU A 590 -0.91 24.96 -47.86
N ASP A 591 -1.53 26.12 -47.68
CA ASP A 591 -1.01 27.22 -46.83
C ASP A 591 -1.55 27.23 -45.38
N ALA A 592 -2.33 26.22 -44.98
CA ALA A 592 -2.94 26.13 -43.64
C ALA A 592 -2.17 25.28 -42.61
N LEU A 593 -0.91 24.90 -42.88
CA LEU A 593 -0.13 23.98 -42.01
C LEU A 593 1.24 24.49 -41.54
N VAL A 594 1.48 25.80 -41.58
CA VAL A 594 2.57 26.41 -40.81
C VAL A 594 2.01 27.60 -40.03
N ALA A 595 1.42 27.31 -38.87
CA ALA A 595 1.18 28.34 -37.87
C ALA A 595 2.53 28.99 -37.51
N ALA A 596 2.58 30.33 -37.51
CA ALA A 596 3.73 31.07 -36.99
C ALA A 596 4.11 30.52 -35.61
N PRO A 597 5.41 30.40 -35.27
CA PRO A 597 5.80 29.87 -33.97
C PRO A 597 5.21 30.76 -32.88
N LEU A 598 4.25 30.21 -32.13
CA LEU A 598 3.70 30.85 -30.93
C LEU A 598 4.88 31.26 -30.03
N PRO A 599 4.79 32.43 -29.36
CA PRO A 599 5.82 32.82 -28.40
C PRO A 599 6.03 31.66 -27.40
N PRO A 600 7.29 31.35 -27.04
CA PRO A 600 7.57 30.24 -26.15
C PRO A 600 6.81 30.43 -24.84
N ARG A 601 5.99 29.42 -24.49
CA ARG A 601 5.19 29.44 -23.27
C ARG A 601 6.11 29.56 -22.05
N LYS A 602 5.65 30.32 -21.05
CA LYS A 602 6.43 30.57 -19.83
C LYS A 602 6.65 29.25 -19.08
N ARG A 603 7.91 28.94 -18.78
CA ARG A 603 8.29 27.84 -17.88
C ARG A 603 8.34 28.35 -16.44
N VAL A 604 7.78 27.58 -15.51
CA VAL A 604 7.60 27.99 -14.11
C VAL A 604 7.86 26.81 -13.18
N LEU A 605 8.45 27.08 -12.01
CA LEU A 605 8.59 26.12 -10.91
C LEU A 605 7.28 26.03 -10.12
N ALA A 606 6.87 24.82 -9.72
CA ALA A 606 5.66 24.61 -8.94
C ALA A 606 5.66 25.42 -7.62
N ASP A 607 6.82 25.47 -6.95
CA ASP A 607 7.02 26.18 -5.66
C ASP A 607 6.91 27.71 -5.76
N SER A 608 6.84 28.27 -6.97
CA SER A 608 6.62 29.71 -7.15
C SER A 608 5.25 30.20 -6.68
N LEU A 609 4.32 29.27 -6.41
CA LEU A 609 3.01 29.54 -5.85
C LEU A 609 2.80 28.69 -4.59
N GLN A 610 2.66 29.35 -3.45
CA GLN A 610 2.33 28.72 -2.17
C GLN A 610 1.08 29.34 -1.59
N PHE A 611 0.17 28.49 -1.12
CA PHE A 611 -1.01 28.87 -0.35
C PHE A 611 -1.00 28.14 0.99
N PRO A 612 -1.57 28.74 2.05
CA PRO A 612 -1.93 27.97 3.23
C PRO A 612 -2.85 26.79 2.83
N PRO A 613 -2.70 25.60 3.44
CA PRO A 613 -3.58 24.48 3.16
C PRO A 613 -5.06 24.87 3.32
N GLY A 614 -5.89 24.55 2.31
CA GLY A 614 -7.32 24.85 2.31
C GLY A 614 -7.72 26.25 1.85
N TYR A 615 -6.78 27.18 1.72
CA TYR A 615 -7.06 28.51 1.19
C TYR A 615 -7.48 28.44 -0.30
N LEU A 616 -8.57 29.13 -0.65
CA LEU A 616 -9.04 29.21 -2.03
C LEU A 616 -8.23 30.27 -2.80
N GLY A 617 -7.19 29.83 -3.50
CA GLY A 617 -6.32 30.66 -4.33
C GLY A 617 -6.66 30.59 -5.82
N ALA A 618 -5.83 31.24 -6.64
CA ALA A 618 -5.93 31.23 -8.11
C ALA A 618 -7.36 31.52 -8.64
N VAL A 619 -8.06 32.46 -8.00
CA VAL A 619 -9.43 32.86 -8.37
C VAL A 619 -9.38 33.61 -9.70
N PRO A 620 -10.08 33.15 -10.75
CA PRO A 620 -10.05 33.82 -12.04
C PRO A 620 -10.66 35.23 -11.97
N ASN A 621 -10.02 36.20 -12.62
CA ASN A 621 -10.60 37.54 -12.80
C ASN A 621 -11.75 37.45 -13.80
N ARG A 622 -12.99 37.41 -13.29
CA ARG A 622 -14.22 37.54 -14.11
C ARG A 622 -14.42 39.02 -14.46
N LEU A 623 -13.69 39.52 -15.43
CA LEU A 623 -14.07 40.78 -16.09
C LEU A 623 -15.41 40.52 -16.78
N GLY A 624 -16.45 41.28 -16.43
CA GLY A 624 -17.77 41.13 -17.01
C GLY A 624 -17.70 41.42 -18.51
N SER A 625 -17.68 40.37 -19.32
CA SER A 625 -17.91 40.42 -20.75
C SER A 625 -19.30 39.85 -21.00
N ASP A 626 -20.26 40.73 -21.26
CA ASP A 626 -21.56 40.41 -21.86
C ASP A 626 -21.37 40.05 -23.35
N ASP A 627 -20.54 39.04 -23.65
CA ASP A 627 -20.26 38.61 -25.01
C ASP A 627 -21.27 37.49 -25.41
N GLU A 628 -22.08 37.74 -26.45
CA GLU A 628 -23.05 36.76 -27.00
C GLU A 628 -22.40 35.42 -27.37
N GLU A 629 -21.10 35.43 -27.70
CA GLU A 629 -20.28 34.26 -28.07
C GLU A 629 -20.10 33.27 -26.90
N ASP A 630 -19.94 33.76 -25.66
CA ASP A 630 -19.82 32.93 -24.44
C ASP A 630 -21.16 32.27 -24.04
N SER A 631 -22.29 32.82 -24.50
CA SER A 631 -23.62 32.27 -24.24
C SER A 631 -23.97 31.09 -25.17
N LEU A 632 -23.56 31.18 -26.43
CA LEU A 632 -23.76 30.16 -27.47
C LEU A 632 -22.91 28.91 -27.20
N ASP A 633 -21.63 29.10 -26.89
CA ASP A 633 -20.68 28.02 -26.60
C ASP A 633 -21.04 27.23 -25.33
N ALA A 634 -21.65 27.87 -24.34
CA ALA A 634 -22.03 27.18 -23.12
C ALA A 634 -23.34 26.38 -23.23
N MET A 635 -24.28 26.82 -24.08
CA MET A 635 -25.43 25.99 -24.46
C MET A 635 -25.00 24.80 -25.31
N GLU A 636 -23.92 24.93 -26.07
CA GLU A 636 -23.31 23.83 -26.82
C GLU A 636 -22.82 22.73 -25.89
N TYR A 637 -22.02 23.04 -24.86
CA TYR A 637 -21.55 22.03 -23.90
C TYR A 637 -22.70 21.36 -23.14
N LEU A 638 -23.71 22.12 -22.70
CA LEU A 638 -24.89 21.54 -22.06
C LEU A 638 -25.57 20.51 -22.98
N THR A 639 -25.77 20.87 -24.25
CA THR A 639 -26.37 19.97 -25.26
C THR A 639 -25.50 18.75 -25.52
N ARG A 640 -24.17 18.92 -25.65
CA ARG A 640 -23.21 17.82 -25.84
C ARG A 640 -23.19 16.85 -24.66
N ILE A 641 -23.34 17.34 -23.44
CA ILE A 641 -23.39 16.53 -22.20
C ILE A 641 -24.69 15.73 -22.15
N LEU A 642 -25.83 16.38 -22.36
CA LEU A 642 -27.15 15.72 -22.36
C LEU A 642 -27.28 14.69 -23.50
N GLY A 643 -26.64 14.94 -24.65
CA GLY A 643 -26.58 14.02 -25.79
C GLY A 643 -25.48 12.96 -25.71
N SER A 644 -24.80 12.84 -24.58
CA SER A 644 -23.69 11.90 -24.40
C SER A 644 -24.16 10.44 -24.31
N LYS A 645 -23.33 9.51 -24.80
CA LYS A 645 -23.61 8.06 -24.80
C LYS A 645 -22.87 7.28 -23.69
N VAL A 646 -22.39 7.95 -22.65
CA VAL A 646 -21.50 7.35 -21.63
C VAL A 646 -22.06 6.09 -20.97
N TYR A 647 -23.38 5.98 -20.82
CA TYR A 647 -24.04 4.88 -20.10
C TYR A 647 -24.02 3.53 -20.83
N ASP A 648 -23.48 3.47 -22.06
CA ASP A 648 -23.16 2.21 -22.73
C ASP A 648 -22.00 1.45 -22.05
N VAL A 649 -21.15 2.16 -21.30
CA VAL A 649 -19.97 1.61 -20.60
C VAL A 649 -19.86 2.04 -19.15
N ALA A 650 -20.41 3.20 -18.79
CA ALA A 650 -20.38 3.75 -17.44
C ALA A 650 -21.68 3.46 -16.70
N ILE A 651 -21.59 3.35 -15.39
CA ILE A 651 -22.74 3.40 -14.49
C ILE A 651 -22.98 4.85 -14.04
N GLU A 652 -24.21 5.18 -13.66
CA GLU A 652 -24.41 6.31 -12.75
C GLU A 652 -23.80 5.95 -11.40
N SER A 653 -22.67 6.56 -11.06
CA SER A 653 -21.97 6.22 -9.83
C SER A 653 -22.73 6.72 -8.60
N PRO A 654 -22.62 6.02 -7.45
CA PRO A 654 -23.23 6.48 -6.21
C PRO A 654 -22.76 7.87 -5.77
N LEU A 655 -23.68 8.64 -5.20
CA LEU A 655 -23.39 9.83 -4.40
C LEU A 655 -23.73 9.53 -2.95
N GLN A 656 -22.71 9.31 -2.13
CA GLN A 656 -22.86 8.73 -0.80
C GLN A 656 -22.43 9.72 0.28
N LEU A 657 -23.23 9.85 1.34
CA LEU A 657 -22.80 10.57 2.54
C LEU A 657 -21.65 9.79 3.21
N ALA A 658 -20.63 10.51 3.65
CA ALA A 658 -19.56 10.02 4.50
C ALA A 658 -19.85 10.40 5.97
N PRO A 659 -20.66 9.63 6.73
CA PRO A 659 -21.07 9.97 8.09
C PRO A 659 -19.91 10.31 9.03
N MET A 660 -18.85 9.50 9.10
CA MET A 660 -17.76 9.71 10.08
C MET A 660 -17.01 11.00 9.76
N LEU A 661 -16.69 11.22 8.48
CA LEU A 661 -16.04 12.46 8.04
C LEU A 661 -16.95 13.68 8.22
N SER A 662 -18.25 13.50 7.99
CA SER A 662 -19.23 14.56 8.13
C SER A 662 -19.36 15.03 9.58
N GLU A 663 -19.44 14.07 10.50
CA GLU A 663 -19.47 14.33 11.94
C GLU A 663 -18.18 15.01 12.40
N ARG A 664 -17.02 14.46 12.01
CA ARG A 664 -15.70 14.98 12.39
C ARG A 664 -15.51 16.45 11.97
N LEU A 665 -15.96 16.82 10.77
CA LEU A 665 -15.80 18.18 10.25
C LEU A 665 -16.99 19.10 10.60
N GLY A 666 -18.13 18.53 10.97
CA GLY A 666 -19.40 19.25 11.18
C GLY A 666 -20.01 19.78 9.88
N VAL A 667 -19.74 19.15 8.74
CA VAL A 667 -20.30 19.45 7.40
C VAL A 667 -20.78 18.16 6.76
N ASN A 668 -21.67 18.20 5.77
CA ASN A 668 -22.09 16.99 5.07
C ASN A 668 -21.15 16.73 3.88
N ILE A 669 -20.20 15.80 4.03
CA ILE A 669 -19.30 15.36 2.97
C ILE A 669 -20.00 14.29 2.13
N TRP A 670 -20.22 14.59 0.84
CA TRP A 670 -20.79 13.67 -0.13
C TRP A 670 -19.72 13.18 -1.11
N LEU A 671 -19.57 11.87 -1.23
CA LEU A 671 -18.59 11.20 -2.10
C LEU A 671 -19.24 10.80 -3.42
N LYS A 672 -18.77 11.36 -4.53
CA LYS A 672 -19.15 10.93 -5.88
C LYS A 672 -18.20 9.81 -6.35
N ARG A 673 -18.68 8.57 -6.27
CA ARG A 673 -17.91 7.31 -6.35
C ARG A 673 -17.50 6.87 -7.75
N GLU A 674 -16.76 7.72 -8.47
CA GLU A 674 -16.24 7.39 -9.82
C GLU A 674 -15.16 6.29 -9.81
N ASP A 675 -14.59 5.99 -8.66
CA ASP A 675 -13.74 4.82 -8.40
C ASP A 675 -14.48 3.47 -8.57
N LEU A 676 -15.81 3.45 -8.54
CA LEU A 676 -16.63 2.25 -8.73
C LEU A 676 -16.98 1.95 -10.19
N GLN A 677 -16.48 2.75 -11.14
CA GLN A 677 -16.66 2.46 -12.57
C GLN A 677 -15.95 1.15 -12.95
N PRO A 678 -16.32 0.48 -14.07
CA PRO A 678 -15.72 -0.79 -14.47
C PRO A 678 -14.20 -0.79 -14.72
N VAL A 679 -13.61 0.40 -14.92
CA VAL A 679 -12.15 0.61 -15.05
C VAL A 679 -11.58 1.42 -13.88
N PHE A 680 -12.29 1.42 -12.76
CA PHE A 680 -11.92 2.04 -11.49
C PHE A 680 -11.58 3.54 -11.56
N SER A 681 -12.12 4.27 -12.54
CA SER A 681 -11.97 5.72 -12.68
C SER A 681 -12.97 6.32 -13.66
N PHE A 682 -13.15 7.64 -13.65
CA PHE A 682 -14.05 8.36 -14.57
C PHE A 682 -13.61 8.38 -16.04
N LYS A 683 -12.36 7.98 -16.37
CA LYS A 683 -11.76 8.22 -17.70
C LYS A 683 -12.47 7.50 -18.85
N LEU A 684 -13.22 6.42 -18.56
CA LEU A 684 -14.06 5.74 -19.56
C LEU A 684 -15.11 6.66 -20.19
N ARG A 685 -15.62 7.65 -19.46
CA ARG A 685 -16.73 8.50 -19.91
C ARG A 685 -16.34 9.33 -21.12
N GLY A 686 -15.32 10.18 -20.98
CA GLY A 686 -14.82 11.02 -22.08
C GLY A 686 -14.22 10.23 -23.23
N ALA A 687 -13.47 9.15 -22.94
CA ALA A 687 -12.93 8.27 -23.98
C ALA A 687 -14.06 7.67 -24.84
N TYR A 688 -15.06 7.07 -24.21
CA TYR A 688 -16.20 6.49 -24.92
C TYR A 688 -17.03 7.55 -25.66
N ASN A 689 -17.31 8.70 -25.03
CA ASN A 689 -18.14 9.74 -25.65
C ASN A 689 -17.52 10.28 -26.95
N MET A 690 -16.19 10.50 -26.97
CA MET A 690 -15.49 10.89 -28.18
C MET A 690 -15.50 9.75 -29.21
N MET A 691 -15.13 8.53 -28.81
CA MET A 691 -15.02 7.40 -29.73
C MET A 691 -16.37 7.01 -30.36
N ALA A 692 -17.46 7.06 -29.59
CA ALA A 692 -18.80 6.75 -30.07
C ALA A 692 -19.38 7.77 -31.07
N LYS A 693 -18.73 8.93 -31.22
CA LYS A 693 -19.05 9.97 -32.22
C LYS A 693 -18.15 9.92 -33.46
N LEU A 694 -17.11 9.08 -33.45
CA LEU A 694 -16.25 8.93 -34.62
C LEU A 694 -17.03 8.30 -35.79
N PRO A 695 -16.79 8.74 -37.03
CA PRO A 695 -17.30 8.08 -38.21
C PRO A 695 -16.87 6.61 -38.25
N LYS A 696 -17.73 5.75 -38.80
CA LYS A 696 -17.47 4.30 -38.89
C LYS A 696 -16.13 4.00 -39.58
N GLU A 697 -15.78 4.75 -40.63
CA GLU A 697 -14.51 4.61 -41.36
C GLU A 697 -13.28 4.85 -40.46
N GLN A 698 -13.37 5.79 -39.52
CA GLN A 698 -12.27 6.05 -38.57
C GLN A 698 -12.19 4.96 -37.50
N LEU A 699 -13.33 4.45 -37.02
CA LEU A 699 -13.37 3.31 -36.10
C LEU A 699 -12.82 2.04 -36.77
N GLU A 700 -13.10 1.82 -38.05
CA GLU A 700 -12.57 0.68 -38.82
C GLU A 700 -11.04 0.76 -39.00
N ARG A 701 -10.46 1.97 -39.12
CA ARG A 701 -9.00 2.17 -39.09
C ARG A 701 -8.39 1.97 -37.71
N GLY A 702 -9.19 2.13 -36.67
CA GLY A 702 -8.81 1.98 -35.27
C GLY A 702 -8.32 3.28 -34.63
N VAL A 703 -8.17 3.23 -33.31
CA VAL A 703 -7.78 4.35 -32.48
C VAL A 703 -6.40 4.15 -31.85
N ILE A 704 -5.78 5.22 -31.39
CA ILE A 704 -4.49 5.17 -30.69
C ILE A 704 -4.43 6.19 -29.55
N CYS A 705 -3.79 5.83 -28.44
CA CYS A 705 -3.42 6.81 -27.42
C CYS A 705 -2.09 6.44 -26.76
N SER A 706 -1.55 7.36 -25.95
CA SER A 706 -0.42 7.11 -25.07
C SER A 706 -0.85 7.26 -23.61
N SER A 707 -0.78 6.19 -22.82
CA SER A 707 -1.04 6.20 -21.38
C SER A 707 -0.69 4.84 -20.78
N ALA A 708 -0.16 4.82 -19.57
CA ALA A 708 0.08 3.60 -18.80
C ALA A 708 -0.93 3.46 -17.61
N GLY A 709 -2.02 4.22 -17.60
CA GLY A 709 -2.95 4.28 -16.45
C GLY A 709 -4.42 4.41 -16.85
N ASN A 710 -5.18 5.19 -16.07
CA ASN A 710 -6.65 5.29 -16.17
C ASN A 710 -7.18 5.59 -17.59
N HIS A 711 -6.48 6.44 -18.34
CA HIS A 711 -6.89 6.75 -19.73
C HIS A 711 -6.77 5.55 -20.66
N ALA A 712 -5.69 4.77 -20.55
CA ALA A 712 -5.50 3.57 -21.37
C ALA A 712 -6.61 2.54 -21.15
N GLN A 713 -7.01 2.30 -19.90
CA GLN A 713 -8.11 1.39 -19.59
C GLN A 713 -9.44 1.92 -20.14
N GLY A 714 -9.70 3.22 -20.02
CA GLY A 714 -10.90 3.86 -20.60
C GLY A 714 -10.99 3.70 -22.12
N VAL A 715 -9.89 3.94 -22.85
CA VAL A 715 -9.82 3.76 -24.31
C VAL A 715 -9.96 2.29 -24.70
N ALA A 716 -9.27 1.38 -24.00
CA ALA A 716 -9.35 -0.05 -24.27
C ALA A 716 -10.76 -0.61 -24.07
N LEU A 717 -11.44 -0.23 -22.97
CA LEU A 717 -12.83 -0.60 -22.74
C LEU A 717 -13.76 -0.05 -23.83
N ALA A 718 -13.60 1.22 -24.18
CA ALA A 718 -14.41 1.86 -25.22
C ALA A 718 -14.22 1.18 -26.57
N ALA A 719 -12.98 0.83 -26.94
CA ALA A 719 -12.66 0.14 -28.18
C ALA A 719 -13.31 -1.25 -28.24
N ARG A 720 -13.21 -2.01 -27.14
CA ARG A 720 -13.88 -3.32 -27.01
C ARG A 720 -15.39 -3.20 -27.18
N ARG A 721 -16.01 -2.19 -26.56
CA ARG A 721 -17.47 -1.96 -26.64
C ARG A 721 -17.92 -1.56 -28.04
N LEU A 722 -17.13 -0.75 -28.74
CA LEU A 722 -17.38 -0.28 -30.11
C LEU A 722 -16.90 -1.26 -31.19
N ARG A 723 -16.22 -2.34 -30.79
CA ARG A 723 -15.64 -3.37 -31.68
C ARG A 723 -14.64 -2.76 -32.69
N CYS A 724 -13.84 -1.81 -32.24
CA CYS A 724 -12.75 -1.23 -33.03
C CYS A 724 -11.38 -1.63 -32.48
N ASP A 725 -10.36 -1.57 -33.32
CA ASP A 725 -8.98 -1.80 -32.90
C ASP A 725 -8.43 -0.61 -32.10
N ALA A 726 -7.63 -0.88 -31.07
CA ALA A 726 -7.00 0.14 -30.24
C ALA A 726 -5.53 -0.18 -29.98
N VAL A 727 -4.67 0.81 -30.27
CA VAL A 727 -3.24 0.77 -29.95
C VAL A 727 -2.95 1.69 -28.77
N ILE A 728 -2.27 1.17 -27.76
CA ILE A 728 -1.91 1.91 -26.56
C ILE A 728 -0.39 1.93 -26.42
N ALA A 729 0.20 3.10 -26.60
CA ALA A 729 1.63 3.29 -26.40
C ALA A 729 1.94 3.56 -24.92
N MET A 730 2.93 2.86 -24.38
CA MET A 730 3.40 3.01 -23.00
C MET A 730 4.94 3.01 -22.97
N PRO A 731 5.58 3.64 -21.98
CA PRO A 731 7.03 3.51 -21.78
C PRO A 731 7.45 2.05 -21.55
N VAL A 732 8.66 1.68 -21.95
CA VAL A 732 9.23 0.34 -21.68
C VAL A 732 9.40 0.06 -20.19
N THR A 733 9.49 1.11 -19.39
CA THR A 733 9.58 1.10 -17.92
C THR A 733 8.23 0.88 -17.24
N THR A 734 7.14 0.73 -18.00
CA THR A 734 5.79 0.51 -17.44
C THR A 734 5.71 -0.85 -16.74
N PRO A 735 5.29 -0.91 -15.45
CA PRO A 735 5.13 -2.16 -14.74
C PRO A 735 4.24 -3.16 -15.46
N GLU A 736 4.60 -4.44 -15.41
CA GLU A 736 3.92 -5.52 -16.14
C GLU A 736 2.43 -5.58 -15.88
N ILE A 737 2.03 -5.47 -14.63
CA ILE A 737 0.64 -5.48 -14.21
C ILE A 737 -0.21 -4.39 -14.90
N LYS A 738 0.38 -3.20 -15.16
CA LYS A 738 -0.34 -2.07 -15.77
C LYS A 738 -0.60 -2.35 -17.25
N TRP A 739 0.39 -2.79 -18.02
CA TRP A 739 0.16 -3.08 -19.44
C TRP A 739 -0.64 -4.37 -19.66
N GLN A 740 -0.47 -5.39 -18.82
CA GLN A 740 -1.30 -6.60 -18.89
C GLN A 740 -2.78 -6.28 -18.64
N SER A 741 -3.11 -5.37 -17.72
CA SER A 741 -4.50 -4.95 -17.47
C SER A 741 -5.18 -4.39 -18.72
N VAL A 742 -4.44 -3.64 -19.53
CA VAL A 742 -4.92 -3.06 -20.79
C VAL A 742 -5.02 -4.10 -21.89
N GLN A 743 -4.08 -5.06 -21.95
CA GLN A 743 -4.18 -6.20 -22.89
C GLN A 743 -5.36 -7.11 -22.57
N LYS A 744 -5.68 -7.36 -21.29
CA LYS A 744 -6.86 -8.13 -20.85
C LYS A 744 -8.18 -7.49 -21.35
N LEU A 745 -8.19 -6.18 -21.59
CA LEU A 745 -9.33 -5.46 -22.19
C LEU A 745 -9.39 -5.58 -23.72
N GLY A 746 -8.40 -6.21 -24.36
CA GLY A 746 -8.38 -6.49 -25.80
C GLY A 746 -7.62 -5.47 -26.65
N ALA A 747 -6.91 -4.53 -26.03
CA ALA A 747 -6.11 -3.54 -26.76
C ALA A 747 -4.70 -4.04 -27.08
N THR A 748 -4.14 -3.56 -28.19
CA THR A 748 -2.75 -3.80 -28.57
C THR A 748 -1.85 -2.83 -27.78
N VAL A 749 -0.99 -3.36 -26.91
CA VAL A 749 -0.02 -2.54 -26.17
C VAL A 749 1.32 -2.49 -26.89
N VAL A 750 1.89 -1.30 -27.00
CA VAL A 750 3.22 -1.04 -27.57
C VAL A 750 4.09 -0.39 -26.51
N LEU A 751 5.11 -1.11 -26.05
CA LEU A 751 6.13 -0.59 -25.14
C LEU A 751 7.22 0.11 -25.95
N VAL A 752 7.36 1.43 -25.79
CA VAL A 752 8.28 2.26 -26.57
C VAL A 752 8.69 3.52 -25.80
N GLY A 753 9.98 3.84 -25.87
CA GLY A 753 10.58 4.97 -25.17
C GLY A 753 10.72 4.73 -23.67
N ASP A 754 11.60 5.50 -23.05
CA ASP A 754 11.88 5.39 -21.61
C ASP A 754 10.96 6.30 -20.76
N SER A 755 10.23 7.22 -21.43
CA SER A 755 9.39 8.23 -20.81
C SER A 755 7.99 8.32 -21.45
N TYR A 756 7.03 8.89 -20.71
CA TYR A 756 5.67 9.13 -21.22
C TYR A 756 5.68 10.05 -22.46
N ASP A 757 6.53 11.07 -22.47
CA ASP A 757 6.62 12.03 -23.57
C ASP A 757 7.11 11.36 -24.87
N GLU A 758 8.06 10.41 -24.77
CA GLU A 758 8.50 9.59 -25.90
C GLU A 758 7.39 8.66 -26.41
N ALA A 759 6.69 7.97 -25.49
CA ALA A 759 5.56 7.13 -25.85
C ALA A 759 4.42 7.94 -26.51
N GLN A 760 4.19 9.17 -26.06
CA GLN A 760 3.23 10.09 -26.67
C GLN A 760 3.68 10.57 -28.05
N ALA A 761 4.94 10.96 -28.21
CA ALA A 761 5.49 11.36 -29.49
C ALA A 761 5.38 10.22 -30.52
N TYR A 762 5.67 8.98 -30.10
CA TYR A 762 5.44 7.79 -30.90
C TYR A 762 3.97 7.61 -31.27
N ALA A 763 3.05 7.69 -30.29
CA ALA A 763 1.62 7.52 -30.54
C ALA A 763 1.06 8.57 -31.52
N LYS A 764 1.47 9.83 -31.39
CA LYS A 764 1.08 10.92 -32.30
C LYS A 764 1.63 10.69 -33.70
N LYS A 765 2.90 10.29 -33.83
CA LYS A 765 3.49 9.96 -35.13
C LYS A 765 2.78 8.78 -35.79
N ARG A 766 2.59 7.68 -35.07
CA ARG A 766 1.91 6.48 -35.56
C ARG A 766 0.44 6.73 -35.90
N SER A 767 -0.23 7.63 -35.18
CA SER A 767 -1.58 8.10 -35.51
C SER A 767 -1.64 8.67 -36.93
N VAL A 768 -0.69 9.51 -37.31
CA VAL A 768 -0.58 10.09 -38.65
C VAL A 768 -0.19 9.03 -39.68
N ASP A 769 0.86 8.25 -39.40
CA ASP A 769 1.41 7.25 -40.33
C ASP A 769 0.41 6.15 -40.69
N GLU A 770 -0.42 5.71 -39.72
CA GLU A 770 -1.42 4.64 -39.91
C GLU A 770 -2.84 5.17 -40.13
N GLY A 771 -3.05 6.49 -40.09
CA GLY A 771 -4.38 7.09 -40.23
C GLY A 771 -5.37 6.73 -39.11
N ARG A 772 -4.84 6.43 -37.91
CA ARG A 772 -5.62 6.11 -36.70
C ARG A 772 -6.00 7.40 -35.97
N THR A 773 -7.18 7.44 -35.37
CA THR A 773 -7.59 8.60 -34.58
C THR A 773 -6.89 8.60 -33.22
N PHE A 774 -6.16 9.67 -32.90
CA PHE A 774 -5.59 9.86 -31.57
C PHE A 774 -6.68 10.23 -30.56
N ILE A 775 -6.76 9.51 -29.45
CA ILE A 775 -7.74 9.77 -28.38
C ILE A 775 -7.05 10.53 -27.22
N PRO A 776 -7.26 11.85 -27.09
CA PRO A 776 -6.64 12.66 -26.06
C PRO A 776 -7.20 12.33 -24.66
N PRO A 777 -6.38 12.50 -23.61
CA PRO A 777 -6.78 12.21 -22.23
C PRO A 777 -7.71 13.25 -21.59
N PHE A 778 -7.78 14.48 -22.13
CA PHE A 778 -8.61 15.56 -21.58
C PHE A 778 -8.96 16.67 -22.58
N ASP A 779 -8.02 17.11 -23.42
CA ASP A 779 -8.16 18.34 -24.22
C ASP A 779 -8.93 18.11 -25.53
N HIS A 780 -10.23 17.82 -25.41
CA HIS A 780 -11.15 17.67 -26.55
C HIS A 780 -12.59 17.92 -26.11
N PRO A 781 -13.41 18.67 -26.88
CA PRO A 781 -14.79 19.00 -26.48
C PRO A 781 -15.66 17.78 -26.15
N ASP A 782 -15.58 16.71 -26.94
CA ASP A 782 -16.33 15.49 -26.63
C ASP A 782 -15.79 14.70 -25.44
N VAL A 783 -14.49 14.80 -25.14
CA VAL A 783 -13.94 14.20 -23.91
C VAL A 783 -14.49 14.97 -22.71
N ILE A 784 -14.40 16.31 -22.74
CA ILE A 784 -14.91 17.22 -21.71
C ILE A 784 -16.42 17.01 -21.48
N ALA A 785 -17.21 16.93 -22.55
CA ALA A 785 -18.64 16.67 -22.46
C ALA A 785 -18.95 15.28 -21.87
N GLY A 786 -18.16 14.26 -22.19
CA GLY A 786 -18.28 12.95 -21.55
C GLY A 786 -18.04 13.05 -20.04
N GLN A 787 -17.04 13.81 -19.60
CA GLN A 787 -16.77 14.00 -18.17
C GLN A 787 -17.85 14.85 -17.48
N GLY A 788 -18.44 15.82 -18.19
CA GLY A 788 -19.51 16.67 -17.68
C GLY A 788 -20.78 15.93 -17.28
N THR A 789 -20.96 14.69 -17.75
CA THR A 789 -22.04 13.80 -17.28
C THR A 789 -21.96 13.51 -15.77
N VAL A 790 -20.77 13.60 -15.16
CA VAL A 790 -20.62 13.53 -13.70
C VAL A 790 -21.31 14.70 -13.01
N GLY A 791 -21.18 15.92 -13.54
CA GLY A 791 -21.86 17.10 -13.02
C GLY A 791 -23.39 16.99 -13.14
N MET A 792 -23.86 16.43 -14.27
CA MET A 792 -25.28 16.11 -14.47
C MET A 792 -25.82 15.13 -13.42
N GLU A 793 -25.07 14.05 -13.14
CA GLU A 793 -25.45 13.08 -12.12
C GLU A 793 -25.50 13.71 -10.73
N ILE A 794 -24.48 14.49 -10.34
CA ILE A 794 -24.43 15.15 -9.03
C ILE A 794 -25.67 16.03 -8.81
N VAL A 795 -25.99 16.91 -9.76
CA VAL A 795 -27.14 17.80 -9.65
C VAL A 795 -28.45 17.02 -9.58
N ARG A 796 -28.57 15.90 -10.30
CA ARG A 796 -29.76 15.03 -10.23
C ARG A 796 -29.88 14.27 -8.91
N GLN A 797 -28.75 13.82 -8.36
CA GLN A 797 -28.70 13.02 -7.13
C GLN A 797 -28.84 13.88 -5.86
N MET A 798 -28.35 15.13 -5.90
CA MET A 798 -28.45 16.06 -4.78
C MET A 798 -29.86 16.65 -4.66
N LYS A 799 -30.47 16.46 -3.48
CA LYS A 799 -31.81 17.00 -3.16
C LYS A 799 -31.77 18.27 -2.30
N SER A 800 -30.61 18.56 -1.70
CA SER A 800 -30.38 19.70 -0.83
C SER A 800 -29.50 20.74 -1.50
N LYS A 801 -29.51 21.96 -0.95
CA LYS A 801 -28.63 23.04 -1.41
C LYS A 801 -27.15 22.63 -1.26
N LEU A 802 -26.40 22.76 -2.33
CA LEU A 802 -24.99 22.40 -2.42
C LEU A 802 -24.10 23.66 -2.33
N HIS A 803 -23.10 23.63 -1.45
CA HIS A 803 -22.15 24.75 -1.30
C HIS A 803 -21.05 24.70 -2.36
N ALA A 804 -20.39 23.55 -2.50
CA ALA A 804 -19.25 23.39 -3.40
C ALA A 804 -19.07 21.96 -3.91
N ILE A 805 -18.48 21.83 -5.11
CA ILE A 805 -17.97 20.59 -5.69
C ILE A 805 -16.45 20.73 -5.81
N PHE A 806 -15.73 19.82 -5.16
CA PHE A 806 -14.27 19.71 -5.22
C PHE A 806 -13.87 18.68 -6.27
N VAL A 807 -13.05 19.09 -7.24
CA VAL A 807 -12.69 18.27 -8.41
C VAL A 807 -11.17 18.22 -8.55
N PRO A 808 -10.56 17.04 -8.77
CA PRO A 808 -9.12 16.95 -8.88
C PRO A 808 -8.71 17.43 -10.28
N VAL A 809 -7.62 18.21 -10.35
CA VAL A 809 -7.20 18.85 -11.58
C VAL A 809 -5.83 18.32 -12.00
N GLY A 810 -5.81 17.61 -13.14
CA GLY A 810 -4.59 17.36 -13.90
C GLY A 810 -4.62 18.22 -15.16
N GLY A 811 -5.00 17.61 -16.29
CA GLY A 811 -5.17 18.35 -17.54
C GLY A 811 -6.42 19.24 -17.62
N GLY A 812 -7.34 19.17 -16.65
CA GLY A 812 -8.54 20.04 -16.57
C GLY A 812 -9.84 19.48 -17.15
N GLY A 813 -9.83 18.33 -17.83
CA GLY A 813 -11.01 17.83 -18.55
C GLY A 813 -12.24 17.52 -17.69
N LEU A 814 -12.03 16.97 -16.49
CA LEU A 814 -13.12 16.64 -15.56
C LEU A 814 -13.77 17.91 -14.99
N ILE A 815 -12.97 18.81 -14.42
CA ILE A 815 -13.47 20.05 -13.83
C ILE A 815 -14.12 20.96 -14.87
N ALA A 816 -13.56 21.06 -16.08
CA ALA A 816 -14.15 21.83 -17.16
C ALA A 816 -15.54 21.31 -17.54
N GLY A 817 -15.69 19.98 -17.67
CA GLY A 817 -16.98 19.36 -17.99
C GLY A 817 -18.02 19.53 -16.89
N ILE A 818 -17.62 19.33 -15.63
CA ILE A 818 -18.51 19.53 -14.47
C ILE A 818 -18.92 21.01 -14.38
N ALA A 819 -17.96 21.94 -14.49
CA ALA A 819 -18.23 23.37 -14.42
C ALA A 819 -19.18 23.83 -15.52
N ALA A 820 -18.97 23.38 -16.76
CA ALA A 820 -19.82 23.73 -17.91
C ALA A 820 -21.28 23.34 -17.71
N TYR A 821 -21.55 22.18 -17.10
CA TYR A 821 -22.91 21.77 -16.77
C TYR A 821 -23.46 22.50 -15.54
N VAL A 822 -22.73 22.43 -14.42
CA VAL A 822 -23.24 22.87 -13.12
C VAL A 822 -23.43 24.38 -13.09
N LYS A 823 -22.53 25.18 -13.68
CA LYS A 823 -22.72 26.65 -13.73
C LYS A 823 -23.92 27.10 -14.55
N ARG A 824 -24.48 26.22 -15.40
CA ARG A 824 -25.70 26.51 -16.16
C ARG A 824 -26.97 26.11 -15.43
N VAL A 825 -26.93 25.05 -14.63
CA VAL A 825 -28.11 24.52 -13.93
C VAL A 825 -28.20 25.02 -12.48
N SER A 826 -27.06 25.27 -11.83
CA SER A 826 -26.93 25.70 -10.44
C SER A 826 -25.71 26.65 -10.29
N PRO A 827 -25.78 27.89 -10.84
CA PRO A 827 -24.66 28.84 -10.90
C PRO A 827 -24.07 29.22 -9.53
N GLU A 828 -24.87 29.13 -8.47
CA GLU A 828 -24.50 29.43 -7.08
C GLU A 828 -23.55 28.39 -6.47
N VAL A 829 -23.51 27.17 -7.02
CA VAL A 829 -22.63 26.11 -6.54
C VAL A 829 -21.18 26.45 -6.91
N LYS A 830 -20.28 26.43 -5.93
CA LYS A 830 -18.86 26.67 -6.17
C LYS A 830 -18.21 25.46 -6.83
N ILE A 831 -17.43 25.67 -7.88
CA ILE A 831 -16.60 24.64 -8.52
C ILE A 831 -15.14 24.93 -8.19
N ILE A 832 -14.56 24.08 -7.35
CA ILE A 832 -13.23 24.27 -6.78
C ILE A 832 -12.30 23.18 -7.31
N GLY A 833 -11.23 23.60 -7.97
CA GLY A 833 -10.14 22.71 -8.36
C GLY A 833 -9.28 22.34 -7.17
N VAL A 834 -8.75 21.12 -7.16
CA VAL A 834 -7.75 20.70 -6.18
C VAL A 834 -6.54 20.15 -6.93
N GLU A 835 -5.36 20.69 -6.61
CA GLU A 835 -4.06 20.28 -7.19
C GLU A 835 -3.06 19.95 -6.06
N PRO A 836 -2.12 19.01 -6.28
CA PRO A 836 -0.96 18.88 -5.41
C PRO A 836 -0.10 20.16 -5.46
N SER A 837 0.50 20.54 -4.34
CA SER A 837 1.39 21.72 -4.30
C SER A 837 2.56 21.62 -5.28
N ASP A 838 3.04 20.41 -5.56
CA ASP A 838 4.15 20.10 -6.48
C ASP A 838 3.71 19.80 -7.93
N ALA A 839 2.41 19.88 -8.24
CA ALA A 839 1.83 19.67 -9.57
C ALA A 839 0.64 20.62 -9.85
N ASN A 840 0.85 21.91 -9.64
CA ASN A 840 -0.15 22.99 -9.60
C ASN A 840 -0.29 23.79 -10.93
N ALA A 841 -0.31 23.09 -12.06
CA ALA A 841 -0.25 23.71 -13.39
C ALA A 841 -1.46 24.60 -13.71
N MET A 842 -2.68 24.22 -13.29
CA MET A 842 -3.88 25.02 -13.51
C MET A 842 -3.87 26.28 -12.65
N ALA A 843 -3.54 26.17 -11.36
CA ALA A 843 -3.44 27.30 -10.45
C ALA A 843 -2.47 28.37 -10.97
N LEU A 844 -1.26 27.95 -11.37
CA LEU A 844 -0.27 28.85 -11.96
C LEU A 844 -0.73 29.44 -13.30
N SER A 845 -1.38 28.66 -14.15
CA SER A 845 -1.94 29.16 -15.41
C SER A 845 -3.01 30.24 -15.18
N LEU A 846 -3.86 30.07 -14.17
CA LEU A 846 -4.88 31.04 -13.80
C LEU A 846 -4.29 32.31 -13.20
N CYS A 847 -3.33 32.18 -12.29
CA CYS A 847 -2.59 33.31 -11.73
C CYS A 847 -1.88 34.13 -12.83
N HIS A 848 -1.33 33.46 -13.84
CA HIS A 848 -0.69 34.13 -14.99
C HIS A 848 -1.68 34.60 -16.07
N GLY A 849 -2.95 34.20 -16.00
CA GLY A 849 -3.96 34.52 -17.01
C GLY A 849 -3.77 33.82 -18.36
N GLN A 850 -2.76 32.95 -18.48
CA GLN A 850 -2.37 32.19 -19.67
C GLN A 850 -1.79 30.82 -19.27
N ARG A 851 -1.87 29.83 -20.16
CA ARG A 851 -1.24 28.51 -19.92
C ARG A 851 0.26 28.64 -19.71
N ILE A 852 0.77 27.92 -18.72
CA ILE A 852 2.20 27.78 -18.46
C ILE A 852 2.65 26.33 -18.62
N ILE A 853 3.96 26.13 -18.66
CA ILE A 853 4.58 24.80 -18.62
C ILE A 853 5.34 24.69 -17.31
N LEU A 854 4.96 23.74 -16.46
CA LEU A 854 5.77 23.40 -15.30
C LEU A 854 7.10 22.80 -15.75
N GLU A 855 8.20 23.23 -15.14
CA GLU A 855 9.51 22.61 -15.39
C GLU A 855 9.49 21.13 -14.99
N LYS A 856 8.88 20.84 -13.84
CA LYS A 856 8.63 19.51 -13.29
C LYS A 856 7.27 19.47 -12.61
N ALA A 857 6.65 18.30 -12.61
CA ALA A 857 5.46 18.01 -11.82
C ALA A 857 5.76 16.83 -10.90
N GLY A 858 5.29 16.88 -9.66
CA GLY A 858 5.40 15.80 -8.68
C GLY A 858 4.74 14.51 -9.16
N GLY A 859 5.38 13.36 -8.89
CA GLY A 859 4.95 12.05 -9.38
C GLY A 859 4.01 11.28 -8.44
N PHE A 860 3.78 11.77 -7.22
CA PHE A 860 3.04 11.03 -6.20
C PHE A 860 1.60 10.74 -6.63
N ALA A 861 0.88 11.78 -7.07
CA ALA A 861 -0.43 11.72 -7.69
C ALA A 861 -0.33 11.72 -9.22
N ASP A 862 0.13 10.59 -9.78
CA ASP A 862 0.40 10.41 -11.21
C ASP A 862 -0.76 10.77 -12.15
N GLY A 863 -2.01 10.56 -11.72
CA GLY A 863 -3.21 10.95 -12.48
C GLY A 863 -3.38 12.46 -12.72
N VAL A 864 -2.73 13.29 -11.90
CA VAL A 864 -2.76 14.77 -11.98
C VAL A 864 -1.38 15.40 -12.21
N ALA A 865 -0.33 14.60 -12.34
CA ALA A 865 1.04 15.04 -12.61
C ALA A 865 1.21 15.57 -14.06
N VAL A 866 0.56 16.70 -14.36
CA VAL A 866 0.47 17.28 -15.70
C VAL A 866 1.29 18.57 -15.74
N LYS A 867 2.28 18.64 -16.63
CA LYS A 867 3.12 19.84 -16.78
C LYS A 867 2.40 21.01 -17.44
N GLU A 868 1.43 20.71 -18.29
CA GLU A 868 0.72 21.70 -19.08
C GLU A 868 -0.76 21.31 -19.24
N VAL A 869 -1.64 22.22 -18.83
CA VAL A 869 -3.10 22.03 -18.91
C VAL A 869 -3.61 22.12 -20.35
N GLY A 870 -4.78 21.54 -20.60
CA GLY A 870 -5.42 21.60 -21.92
C GLY A 870 -5.80 23.03 -22.33
N GLU A 871 -5.81 23.29 -23.63
CA GLU A 871 -6.21 24.57 -24.21
C GLU A 871 -7.66 24.89 -23.90
N GLU A 872 -8.54 23.98 -24.27
CA GLU A 872 -9.97 24.16 -24.15
C GLU A 872 -10.39 24.10 -22.69
N THR A 873 -9.76 23.20 -21.93
CA THR A 873 -9.99 23.09 -20.49
C THR A 873 -9.57 24.35 -19.74
N PHE A 874 -8.45 24.99 -20.11
CA PHE A 874 -8.03 26.24 -19.49
C PHE A 874 -8.98 27.39 -19.81
N ARG A 875 -9.45 27.49 -21.07
CA ARG A 875 -10.45 28.47 -21.50
C ARG A 875 -11.71 28.37 -20.64
N LEU A 876 -12.27 27.16 -20.50
CA LEU A 876 -13.45 26.91 -19.67
C LEU A 876 -13.20 27.17 -18.18
N CYS A 877 -12.09 26.70 -17.62
CA CYS A 877 -11.77 26.90 -16.20
C CYS A 877 -11.61 28.39 -15.86
N LYS A 878 -11.01 29.19 -16.75
CA LYS A 878 -10.86 30.64 -16.57
C LYS A 878 -12.21 31.35 -16.44
N GLY A 879 -13.23 30.90 -17.17
CA GLY A 879 -14.58 31.50 -17.12
C GLY A 879 -15.48 30.92 -16.02
N LEU A 880 -15.36 29.63 -15.70
CA LEU A 880 -16.38 28.89 -14.95
C LEU A 880 -15.97 28.46 -13.53
N MET A 881 -14.67 28.39 -13.23
CA MET A 881 -14.19 27.91 -11.93
C MET A 881 -14.21 29.02 -10.88
N ASP A 882 -14.30 28.66 -9.59
CA ASP A 882 -14.29 29.61 -8.47
C ASP A 882 -12.91 29.74 -7.78
N GLY A 883 -11.97 28.84 -8.07
CA GLY A 883 -10.59 28.88 -7.58
C GLY A 883 -9.97 27.49 -7.45
N VAL A 884 -8.74 27.44 -6.92
CA VAL A 884 -7.99 26.21 -6.68
C VAL A 884 -7.52 26.15 -5.23
N VAL A 885 -7.60 24.97 -4.62
CA VAL A 885 -6.97 24.62 -3.34
C VAL A 885 -5.75 23.74 -3.61
N LEU A 886 -4.65 24.02 -2.90
CA LEU A 886 -3.43 23.20 -2.96
C LEU A 886 -3.31 22.34 -1.70
N VAL A 887 -2.81 21.11 -1.86
CA VAL A 887 -2.57 20.17 -0.76
C VAL A 887 -1.25 19.41 -0.92
N GLY A 888 -0.65 19.03 0.20
CA GLY A 888 0.58 18.24 0.27
C GLY A 888 0.36 16.73 0.13
N ARG A 889 1.46 15.98 0.00
CA ARG A 889 1.47 14.51 -0.12
C ARG A 889 0.84 13.85 1.12
N ASP A 890 1.19 14.33 2.29
CA ASP A 890 0.68 13.88 3.60
C ASP A 890 -0.83 14.04 3.74
N ALA A 891 -1.40 15.19 3.34
CA ALA A 891 -2.84 15.41 3.32
C ALA A 891 -3.57 14.44 2.37
N ILE A 892 -2.98 14.16 1.21
CA ILE A 892 -3.52 13.15 0.27
C ILE A 892 -3.51 11.76 0.93
N CYS A 893 -2.42 11.37 1.59
CA CYS A 893 -2.32 10.10 2.31
C CYS A 893 -3.35 9.99 3.45
N ALA A 894 -3.51 11.06 4.23
CA ALA A 894 -4.53 11.15 5.27
C ALA A 894 -5.93 10.92 4.71
N SER A 895 -6.25 11.51 3.55
CA SER A 895 -7.55 11.29 2.89
C SER A 895 -7.73 9.89 2.29
N ILE A 896 -6.65 9.19 1.91
CA ILE A 896 -6.74 7.76 1.56
C ILE A 896 -7.12 6.95 2.82
N LYS A 897 -6.51 7.25 3.97
CA LYS A 897 -6.86 6.64 5.27
C LYS A 897 -8.30 6.95 5.66
N ASP A 898 -8.75 8.19 5.48
CA ASP A 898 -10.13 8.62 5.71
C ASP A 898 -11.12 7.79 4.89
N MET A 899 -10.85 7.61 3.60
CA MET A 899 -11.72 6.81 2.74
C MET A 899 -11.73 5.32 3.14
N PHE A 900 -10.59 4.81 3.58
CA PHE A 900 -10.48 3.44 4.07
C PHE A 900 -11.31 3.23 5.34
N GLU A 901 -11.21 4.12 6.32
CA GLU A 901 -11.99 4.03 7.56
C GLU A 901 -13.49 4.20 7.28
N GLU A 902 -13.85 5.12 6.38
CA GLU A 902 -15.24 5.46 6.07
C GLU A 902 -15.96 4.38 5.22
N LYS A 903 -15.28 3.78 4.23
CA LYS A 903 -15.92 2.86 3.25
C LYS A 903 -15.13 1.58 2.95
N ARG A 904 -14.02 1.31 3.64
CA ARG A 904 -13.10 0.19 3.34
C ARG A 904 -12.69 0.15 1.86
N SER A 905 -12.53 1.32 1.26
CA SER A 905 -12.12 1.51 -0.13
C SER A 905 -10.80 2.25 -0.18
N ILE A 906 -9.83 1.76 -0.98
CA ILE A 906 -8.58 2.48 -1.23
C ILE A 906 -8.71 3.28 -2.52
N LEU A 907 -8.50 4.59 -2.42
CA LEU A 907 -8.34 5.45 -3.58
C LEU A 907 -6.88 5.51 -4.00
N GLU A 908 -6.63 5.78 -5.27
CA GLU A 908 -5.31 6.24 -5.70
C GLU A 908 -5.07 7.68 -5.21
N PRO A 909 -3.82 8.18 -5.17
CA PRO A 909 -3.56 9.53 -4.66
C PRO A 909 -4.33 10.63 -5.41
N ALA A 910 -4.47 10.55 -6.73
CA ALA A 910 -5.31 11.45 -7.51
C ALA A 910 -6.83 11.28 -7.23
N GLY A 911 -7.23 10.09 -6.81
CA GLY A 911 -8.60 9.76 -6.39
C GLY A 911 -8.99 10.40 -5.07
N ALA A 912 -8.06 10.45 -4.11
CA ALA A 912 -8.26 11.06 -2.79
C ALA A 912 -8.01 12.58 -2.76
N LEU A 913 -7.40 13.14 -3.81
CA LEU A 913 -6.99 14.55 -3.85
C LEU A 913 -8.12 15.53 -3.52
N SER A 914 -9.31 15.34 -4.10
CA SER A 914 -10.44 16.23 -3.82
C SER A 914 -10.96 16.14 -2.40
N LEU A 915 -10.81 14.97 -1.76
CA LEU A 915 -11.18 14.82 -0.35
C LEU A 915 -10.23 15.65 0.51
N ALA A 916 -8.93 15.51 0.29
CA ALA A 916 -7.91 16.29 1.00
C ALA A 916 -8.14 17.80 0.86
N GLY A 917 -8.43 18.27 -0.36
CA GLY A 917 -8.74 19.68 -0.61
C GLY A 917 -10.03 20.14 0.08
N ALA A 918 -11.09 19.32 0.07
CA ALA A 918 -12.34 19.65 0.73
C ALA A 918 -12.19 19.71 2.26
N GLU A 919 -11.47 18.77 2.86
CA GLU A 919 -11.20 18.77 4.31
C GLU A 919 -10.42 20.01 4.71
N ALA A 920 -9.32 20.31 4.00
CA ALA A 920 -8.50 21.48 4.25
C ALA A 920 -9.33 22.78 4.10
N TYR A 921 -10.15 22.88 3.06
CA TYR A 921 -11.03 24.03 2.83
C TYR A 921 -12.08 24.20 3.95
N CYS A 922 -12.75 23.11 4.36
CA CYS A 922 -13.77 23.18 5.40
C CYS A 922 -13.16 23.61 6.74
N LYS A 923 -11.96 23.11 7.07
CA LYS A 923 -11.19 23.53 8.25
C LYS A 923 -10.78 25.00 8.16
N TYR A 924 -10.19 25.42 7.05
CA TYR A 924 -9.70 26.79 6.85
C TYR A 924 -10.80 27.84 6.98
N TYR A 925 -11.97 27.60 6.39
CA TYR A 925 -13.11 28.52 6.43
C TYR A 925 -14.08 28.28 7.59
N GLY A 926 -13.81 27.29 8.47
CA GLY A 926 -14.67 26.98 9.62
C GLY A 926 -16.12 26.62 9.25
N LEU A 927 -16.32 25.93 8.12
CA LEU A 927 -17.67 25.61 7.63
C LEU A 927 -18.41 24.67 8.58
N LYS A 928 -19.72 24.89 8.72
CA LYS A 928 -20.62 24.05 9.53
C LYS A 928 -21.98 23.87 8.85
N GLY A 929 -22.49 22.65 8.85
CA GLY A 929 -23.82 22.27 8.32
C GLY A 929 -23.98 22.34 6.80
N GLU A 930 -22.94 22.74 6.06
CA GLU A 930 -22.99 22.86 4.60
C GLU A 930 -22.86 21.51 3.91
N ASN A 931 -23.46 21.38 2.72
CA ASN A 931 -23.25 20.21 1.86
C ASN A 931 -22.10 20.48 0.90
N VAL A 932 -21.11 19.59 0.87
CA VAL A 932 -20.01 19.64 -0.10
C VAL A 932 -19.86 18.29 -0.80
N VAL A 933 -19.57 18.32 -2.09
CA VAL A 933 -19.36 17.11 -2.89
C VAL A 933 -17.88 16.98 -3.23
N VAL A 934 -17.36 15.78 -3.09
CA VAL A 934 -15.99 15.38 -3.38
C VAL A 934 -16.02 14.31 -4.47
N ILE A 935 -15.22 14.48 -5.53
CA ILE A 935 -15.07 13.43 -6.55
C ILE A 935 -13.98 12.45 -6.14
N THR A 936 -14.35 11.19 -5.87
CA THR A 936 -13.38 10.10 -5.70
C THR A 936 -13.02 9.54 -7.08
N SER A 937 -12.02 10.16 -7.70
CA SER A 937 -11.84 10.10 -9.16
C SER A 937 -11.26 8.79 -9.72
N GLY A 938 -10.60 8.00 -8.87
CA GLY A 938 -10.04 6.71 -9.27
C GLY A 938 -9.42 5.90 -8.13
N ALA A 939 -9.14 4.63 -8.41
CA ALA A 939 -8.59 3.66 -7.45
C ALA A 939 -7.49 2.75 -8.05
N ASN A 940 -6.83 3.13 -9.14
CA ASN A 940 -5.79 2.34 -9.79
C ASN A 940 -4.40 2.58 -9.17
N MET A 941 -4.27 2.22 -7.89
CA MET A 941 -2.99 2.25 -7.17
C MET A 941 -2.27 0.89 -7.22
N ASN A 942 -0.94 0.90 -7.18
CA ASN A 942 -0.17 -0.33 -6.94
C ASN A 942 -0.19 -0.65 -5.44
N PHE A 943 -0.36 -1.93 -5.07
CA PHE A 943 -0.30 -2.39 -3.69
C PHE A 943 0.98 -1.93 -2.96
N ASP A 944 2.12 -1.94 -3.65
CA ASP A 944 3.42 -1.53 -3.09
C ASP A 944 3.42 -0.06 -2.60
N LYS A 945 2.57 0.82 -3.16
CA LYS A 945 2.45 2.22 -2.69
C LYS A 945 1.83 2.34 -1.31
N LEU A 946 1.07 1.34 -0.85
CA LEU A 946 0.36 1.41 0.43
C LEU A 946 1.29 1.65 1.60
N ARG A 947 2.51 1.11 1.57
CA ARG A 947 3.53 1.36 2.60
C ARG A 947 3.81 2.84 2.82
N ILE A 948 4.04 3.59 1.74
CA ILE A 948 4.33 5.02 1.83
C ILE A 948 3.09 5.79 2.28
N VAL A 949 1.92 5.37 1.77
CA VAL A 949 0.65 5.99 2.16
C VAL A 949 0.39 5.82 3.65
N THR A 950 0.59 4.62 4.21
CA THR A 950 0.40 4.37 5.66
C THR A 950 1.38 5.16 6.50
N GLU A 951 2.65 5.24 6.11
CA GLU A 951 3.68 5.98 6.84
C GLU A 951 3.41 7.50 6.88
N LEU A 952 2.90 8.08 5.80
CA LEU A 952 2.62 9.52 5.70
C LEU A 952 1.23 9.92 6.20
N ALA A 953 0.27 8.99 6.25
CA ALA A 953 -1.11 9.30 6.64
C ALA A 953 -1.24 9.76 8.09
N ASN A 954 -0.48 9.16 9.01
CA ASN A 954 -0.52 9.52 10.44
C ASN A 954 0.05 10.93 10.69
N VAL A 955 1.12 11.28 9.96
CA VAL A 955 1.68 12.63 9.95
C VAL A 955 0.67 13.63 9.38
N GLY A 956 0.03 13.32 8.25
CA GLY A 956 -0.94 14.21 7.61
C GLY A 956 -2.23 14.45 8.40
N ARG A 957 -2.58 13.56 9.33
CA ARG A 957 -3.69 13.75 10.28
C ARG A 957 -3.28 14.49 11.57
N GLU A 958 -2.01 14.87 11.71
CA GLU A 958 -1.46 15.39 12.97
C GLU A 958 -1.71 14.39 14.13
N GLN A 959 -1.72 13.09 13.84
CA GLN A 959 -1.90 12.01 14.83
C GLN A 959 -0.55 11.48 15.35
N GLU A 960 0.55 11.85 14.70
CA GLU A 960 1.90 11.44 15.06
C GLU A 960 2.87 12.61 14.91
N ALA A 961 3.70 12.83 15.94
CA ALA A 961 4.74 13.85 15.94
C ALA A 961 6.12 13.19 15.91
N VAL A 962 7.01 13.67 15.03
CA VAL A 962 8.40 13.22 14.96
C VAL A 962 9.28 14.22 15.69
N LEU A 963 10.06 13.73 16.66
CA LEU A 963 10.83 14.54 17.61
C LEU A 963 12.26 14.02 17.72
N VAL A 964 13.18 14.92 18.02
CA VAL A 964 14.54 14.55 18.45
C VAL A 964 14.82 15.16 19.81
N THR A 965 15.39 14.37 20.72
CA THR A 965 15.79 14.83 22.06
C THR A 965 17.24 14.45 22.32
N LYS A 966 17.99 15.35 22.95
CA LYS A 966 19.30 15.05 23.52
C LYS A 966 19.15 14.58 24.96
N LEU A 967 19.73 13.43 25.28
CA LEU A 967 19.74 12.83 26.60
C LEU A 967 21.18 12.76 27.13
N PRO A 968 21.41 12.86 28.46
CA PRO A 968 22.70 12.52 29.04
C PRO A 968 23.00 11.03 28.83
N GLU A 969 24.20 10.67 28.37
CA GLU A 969 24.58 9.27 28.14
C GLU A 969 24.95 8.57 29.48
N LYS A 970 23.93 8.27 30.29
CA LYS A 970 24.06 7.68 31.63
C LYS A 970 23.01 6.59 31.86
N PRO A 971 23.32 5.53 32.63
CA PRO A 971 22.34 4.51 33.00
C PRO A 971 21.10 5.13 33.65
N GLY A 972 19.92 4.78 33.14
CA GLY A 972 18.62 5.30 33.60
C GLY A 972 18.11 6.55 32.87
N SER A 973 18.92 7.22 32.05
CA SER A 973 18.47 8.39 31.27
C SER A 973 17.30 8.06 30.35
N PHE A 974 17.34 6.89 29.69
CA PHE A 974 16.28 6.47 28.79
C PHE A 974 14.96 6.19 29.51
N LYS A 975 15.01 5.57 30.69
CA LYS A 975 13.84 5.35 31.53
C LYS A 975 13.21 6.68 31.96
N ARG A 976 14.02 7.60 32.49
CA ARG A 976 13.55 8.95 32.87
C ARG A 976 12.94 9.70 31.69
N PHE A 977 13.53 9.57 30.51
CA PHE A 977 12.98 10.13 29.28
C PHE A 977 11.59 9.57 28.96
N CYS A 978 11.40 8.25 29.02
CA CYS A 978 10.09 7.63 28.79
C CYS A 978 9.06 8.07 29.83
N GLU A 979 9.45 8.23 31.09
CA GLU A 979 8.59 8.77 32.16
C GLU A 979 8.13 10.21 31.85
N LEU A 980 8.98 11.04 31.22
CA LEU A 980 8.65 12.42 30.86
C LEU A 980 7.69 12.53 29.66
N ILE A 981 7.73 11.55 28.74
CA ILE A 981 6.73 11.44 27.67
C ILE A 981 5.34 11.29 28.28
N GLY A 982 5.21 10.44 29.31
CA GLY A 982 3.98 10.23 30.06
C GLY A 982 3.06 9.23 29.38
N ALA A 983 1.75 9.51 29.35
CA ALA A 983 0.74 8.60 28.82
C ALA A 983 0.69 8.52 27.28
N MET A 984 1.42 9.39 26.57
CA MET A 984 1.47 9.36 25.12
C MET A 984 2.19 8.11 24.63
N ASN A 985 1.61 7.46 23.62
CA ASN A 985 2.19 6.24 23.09
C ASN A 985 3.38 6.56 22.20
N ILE A 986 4.53 5.94 22.47
CA ILE A 986 5.66 5.99 21.55
C ILE A 986 5.32 5.07 20.38
N THR A 987 5.37 5.59 19.16
CA THR A 987 5.09 4.85 17.92
C THR A 987 6.37 4.42 17.21
N GLU A 988 7.44 5.20 17.35
CA GLU A 988 8.77 4.88 16.83
C GLU A 988 9.83 5.37 17.82
N PHE A 989 10.92 4.63 17.99
CA PHE A 989 12.07 5.05 18.78
C PHE A 989 13.37 4.50 18.21
N LYS A 990 14.34 5.38 17.95
CA LYS A 990 15.64 5.03 17.39
C LYS A 990 16.78 5.68 18.15
N TYR A 991 17.70 4.84 18.57
CA TYR A 991 18.89 5.23 19.28
C TYR A 991 20.04 4.25 19.02
N ARG A 992 21.25 4.79 18.88
CA ARG A 992 22.52 4.06 18.91
C ARG A 992 23.53 4.87 19.69
N TYR A 993 24.27 4.18 20.55
CA TYR A 993 25.43 4.72 21.23
C TYR A 993 26.46 5.29 20.26
N ASN A 994 26.86 6.54 20.47
CA ASN A 994 27.82 7.26 19.61
C ASN A 994 28.85 8.11 20.38
N SER A 995 28.49 8.66 21.54
CA SER A 995 29.39 9.49 22.35
C SER A 995 29.29 9.11 23.83
N GLU A 996 30.28 9.46 24.64
CA GLU A 996 30.28 9.20 26.10
C GLU A 996 29.50 10.26 26.91
N GLU A 997 29.16 11.42 26.32
CA GLU A 997 28.54 12.54 27.04
C GLU A 997 27.04 12.68 26.75
N GLU A 998 26.67 12.62 25.47
CA GLU A 998 25.30 12.87 24.99
C GLU A 998 24.81 11.77 24.05
N ALA A 999 23.56 11.35 24.28
CA ALA A 999 22.76 10.50 23.43
C ALA A 999 21.78 11.37 22.62
N VAL A 1000 21.66 11.12 21.31
CA VAL A 1000 20.62 11.72 20.48
C VAL A 1000 19.59 10.66 20.15
N VAL A 1001 18.34 10.90 20.53
CA VAL A 1001 17.24 9.97 20.30
C VAL A 1001 16.23 10.58 19.34
N LEU A 1002 15.87 9.84 18.29
CA LEU A 1002 14.78 10.20 17.39
C LEU A 1002 13.60 9.30 17.67
N TYR A 1003 12.44 9.90 17.87
CA TYR A 1003 11.26 9.18 18.28
C TYR A 1003 10.00 9.83 17.73
N SER A 1004 8.95 9.03 17.66
CA SER A 1004 7.63 9.48 17.30
C SER A 1004 6.65 9.18 18.42
N VAL A 1005 5.72 10.11 18.66
CA VAL A 1005 4.66 9.96 19.64
C VAL A 1005 3.30 10.10 18.97
N GLY A 1006 2.37 9.23 19.34
CA GLY A 1006 0.97 9.37 18.97
C GLY A 1006 0.31 10.47 19.79
N MET A 1007 -0.51 11.30 19.13
CA MET A 1007 -1.29 12.36 19.77
C MET A 1007 -2.73 12.35 19.28
N HIS A 1008 -3.64 12.67 20.20
CA HIS A 1008 -5.06 12.90 19.92
C HIS A 1008 -5.33 14.39 19.70
N MET A 1009 -4.61 15.25 20.43
CA MET A 1009 -4.75 16.71 20.37
C MET A 1009 -3.38 17.38 20.28
N PRO A 1010 -3.22 18.44 19.46
CA PRO A 1010 -1.94 19.18 19.37
C PRO A 1010 -1.44 19.73 20.72
N SER A 1011 -2.34 20.03 21.66
CA SER A 1011 -1.99 20.49 23.01
C SER A 1011 -1.21 19.47 23.82
N GLU A 1012 -1.41 18.16 23.59
CA GLU A 1012 -0.70 17.09 24.29
C GLU A 1012 0.80 17.13 23.97
N LEU A 1013 1.13 17.41 22.71
CA LEU A 1013 2.50 17.57 22.24
C LEU A 1013 3.18 18.78 22.89
N GLU A 1014 2.48 19.92 22.93
CA GLU A 1014 2.99 21.14 23.59
C GLU A 1014 3.26 20.90 25.07
N GLU A 1015 2.33 20.25 25.78
CA GLU A 1015 2.49 19.91 27.19
C GLU A 1015 3.69 18.97 27.42
N MET A 1016 3.89 17.96 26.57
CA MET A 1016 5.03 17.06 26.66
C MET A 1016 6.35 17.80 26.40
N MET A 1017 6.42 18.61 25.34
CA MET A 1017 7.62 19.39 25.04
C MET A 1017 7.95 20.34 26.20
N ASN A 1018 6.94 20.96 26.81
CA ASN A 1018 7.12 21.79 27.99
C ASN A 1018 7.69 21.00 29.19
N ARG A 1019 7.24 19.75 29.42
CA ARG A 1019 7.82 18.86 30.44
C ARG A 1019 9.28 18.51 30.15
N MET A 1020 9.62 18.23 28.90
CA MET A 1020 11.00 17.93 28.47
C MET A 1020 11.92 19.13 28.69
N ILE A 1021 11.52 20.32 28.22
CA ILE A 1021 12.28 21.57 28.37
C ILE A 1021 12.45 21.93 29.84
N SER A 1022 11.38 21.81 30.65
CA SER A 1022 11.44 22.05 32.10
C SER A 1022 12.39 21.09 32.83
N SER A 1023 12.63 19.91 32.24
CA SER A 1023 13.57 18.90 32.73
C SER A 1023 14.99 19.05 32.17
N GLN A 1024 15.29 20.19 31.51
CA GLN A 1024 16.57 20.50 30.89
C GLN A 1024 16.97 19.57 29.73
N LEU A 1025 15.98 18.98 29.04
CA LEU A 1025 16.22 18.18 27.83
C LEU A 1025 15.99 19.04 26.58
N GLU A 1026 17.02 19.18 25.75
CA GLU A 1026 16.91 19.84 24.44
C GLU A 1026 16.06 18.96 23.51
N THR A 1027 14.88 19.45 23.14
CA THR A 1027 13.91 18.72 22.31
C THR A 1027 13.46 19.57 21.13
N TYR A 1028 13.47 19.01 19.93
CA TYR A 1028 13.10 19.69 18.70
C TYR A 1028 11.96 18.94 17.98
N ASN A 1029 10.97 19.68 17.50
CA ASN A 1029 9.88 19.15 16.69
C ASN A 1029 10.28 19.12 15.22
N LEU A 1030 10.35 17.91 14.66
CA LEU A 1030 10.74 17.63 13.28
C LEU A 1030 9.55 17.13 12.43
N THR A 1031 8.33 17.22 12.95
CA THR A 1031 7.11 16.70 12.33
C THR A 1031 6.86 17.25 10.93
N ASN A 1032 7.31 18.46 10.62
CA ASN A 1032 7.15 19.09 9.31
C ASN A 1032 8.43 19.12 8.47
N ASN A 1033 9.45 18.33 8.83
CA ASN A 1033 10.72 18.29 8.11
C ASN A 1033 10.76 17.11 7.13
N ASP A 1034 10.70 17.39 5.83
CA ASP A 1034 10.66 16.37 4.78
C ASP A 1034 11.94 15.51 4.75
N LEU A 1035 13.13 16.09 4.98
CA LEU A 1035 14.38 15.33 5.07
C LEU A 1035 14.34 14.27 6.20
N VAL A 1036 13.68 14.58 7.32
CA VAL A 1036 13.50 13.62 8.42
C VAL A 1036 12.48 12.54 8.05
N LYS A 1037 11.34 12.93 7.47
CA LYS A 1037 10.28 12.02 7.02
C LYS A 1037 10.77 11.05 5.95
N ASP A 1038 11.49 11.55 4.96
CA ASP A 1038 11.88 10.82 3.76
C ASP A 1038 13.21 10.05 3.95
N HIS A 1039 14.12 10.54 4.80
CA HIS A 1039 15.46 9.97 4.93
C HIS A 1039 15.97 9.74 6.36
N LEU A 1040 16.09 10.77 7.21
CA LEU A 1040 16.89 10.65 8.44
C LEU A 1040 16.32 9.62 9.42
N ARG A 1041 15.00 9.46 9.48
CA ARG A 1041 14.37 8.43 10.31
C ARG A 1041 14.78 7.01 9.95
N TYR A 1042 15.23 6.75 8.72
CA TYR A 1042 15.69 5.44 8.28
C TYR A 1042 17.20 5.23 8.44
N LEU A 1043 17.96 6.31 8.70
CA LEU A 1043 19.43 6.28 8.79
C LEU A 1043 19.97 6.19 10.22
N MET A 1044 19.14 6.47 11.23
CA MET A 1044 19.51 6.32 12.64
C MET A 1044 19.63 4.85 13.03
N GLY A 1045 20.67 4.53 13.81
CA GLY A 1045 21.17 3.18 14.03
C GLY A 1045 22.67 3.15 13.80
N GLY A 1046 23.14 2.74 12.62
CA GLY A 1046 24.57 2.83 12.27
C GLY A 1046 25.52 1.96 13.11
N ARG A 1047 26.83 2.05 12.78
CA ARG A 1047 27.88 1.28 13.43
C ARG A 1047 28.36 1.96 14.70
N SER A 1048 28.65 1.16 15.72
CA SER A 1048 29.30 1.63 16.94
C SER A 1048 30.25 0.56 17.48
N ASN A 1049 31.28 0.99 18.20
CA ASN A 1049 32.21 0.12 18.92
C ASN A 1049 31.85 0.14 20.40
N VAL A 1050 30.81 -0.61 20.74
CA VAL A 1050 30.35 -0.77 22.12
C VAL A 1050 31.02 -2.00 22.70
N GLU A 1051 31.70 -1.86 23.83
CA GLU A 1051 32.27 -2.99 24.56
C GLU A 1051 31.20 -3.76 25.32
N ASN A 1052 31.34 -5.10 25.35
CA ASN A 1052 30.45 -6.02 26.06
C ASN A 1052 28.96 -5.87 25.68
N GLU A 1053 28.70 -5.52 24.42
CA GLU A 1053 27.35 -5.38 23.89
C GLU A 1053 26.70 -6.75 23.65
N VAL A 1054 25.55 -6.97 24.31
CA VAL A 1054 24.67 -8.12 24.11
C VAL A 1054 23.45 -7.66 23.35
N LEU A 1055 23.21 -8.28 22.20
CA LEU A 1055 22.12 -7.89 21.29
C LEU A 1055 20.99 -8.88 21.40
N CYS A 1056 19.79 -8.34 21.54
CA CYS A 1056 18.59 -9.12 21.72
C CYS A 1056 17.47 -8.60 20.83
N ARG A 1057 16.78 -9.53 20.19
CA ARG A 1057 15.44 -9.27 19.64
C ARG A 1057 14.42 -9.65 20.69
N PHE A 1058 13.58 -8.71 21.11
CA PHE A 1058 12.42 -8.95 21.95
C PHE A 1058 11.14 -8.81 21.13
N ILE A 1059 10.12 -9.57 21.48
CA ILE A 1059 8.76 -9.43 20.93
C ILE A 1059 7.88 -8.90 22.06
N PHE A 1060 7.48 -7.64 21.97
CA PHE A 1060 6.60 -7.03 22.96
C PHE A 1060 5.14 -7.27 22.57
N PRO A 1061 4.27 -7.62 23.53
CA PRO A 1061 2.84 -7.49 23.30
C PRO A 1061 2.50 -6.01 23.09
N GLU A 1062 1.69 -5.67 22.09
CA GLU A 1062 1.17 -4.29 21.94
C GLU A 1062 0.13 -4.01 23.02
N ARG A 1063 0.60 -3.68 24.22
CA ARG A 1063 -0.23 -3.22 25.34
C ARG A 1063 0.45 -2.02 26.00
N PRO A 1064 -0.34 -1.03 26.48
CA PRO A 1064 0.21 0.07 27.27
C PRO A 1064 1.09 -0.45 28.42
N GLY A 1065 2.25 0.18 28.62
CA GLY A 1065 3.21 -0.21 29.65
C GLY A 1065 4.14 -1.38 29.30
N ALA A 1066 4.04 -1.98 28.10
CA ALA A 1066 4.95 -3.07 27.71
C ALA A 1066 6.42 -2.64 27.67
N LEU A 1067 6.68 -1.45 27.12
CA LEU A 1067 7.99 -0.81 27.11
C LEU A 1067 8.47 -0.42 28.51
N GLU A 1068 7.57 0.10 29.35
CA GLU A 1068 7.89 0.46 30.73
C GLU A 1068 8.33 -0.77 31.55
N LYS A 1069 7.57 -1.87 31.47
CA LYS A 1069 7.91 -3.15 32.12
C LYS A 1069 9.28 -3.69 31.65
N PHE A 1070 9.63 -3.49 30.38
CA PHE A 1070 10.96 -3.82 29.88
C PHE A 1070 12.03 -2.93 30.52
N LEU A 1071 11.82 -1.60 30.48
CA LEU A 1071 12.76 -0.65 31.04
C LEU A 1071 12.95 -0.85 32.54
N ASP A 1072 11.91 -1.21 33.30
CA ASP A 1072 12.00 -1.53 34.72
C ASP A 1072 12.89 -2.75 35.01
N ALA A 1073 12.90 -3.73 34.12
CA ALA A 1073 13.68 -4.95 34.32
C ALA A 1073 15.16 -4.75 34.00
N PHE A 1074 15.47 -3.98 32.96
CA PHE A 1074 16.82 -3.88 32.41
C PHE A 1074 17.52 -2.53 32.69
N SER A 1075 16.78 -1.44 32.87
CA SER A 1075 17.29 -0.10 33.19
C SER A 1075 16.89 0.31 34.63
N PRO A 1076 17.80 0.91 35.43
CA PRO A 1076 19.14 1.39 35.11
C PRO A 1076 20.25 0.34 35.26
N ARG A 1077 19.92 -0.95 35.47
CA ARG A 1077 20.91 -1.99 35.77
C ARG A 1077 21.99 -2.16 34.69
N TRP A 1078 21.59 -2.08 33.43
CA TRP A 1078 22.51 -2.10 32.28
C TRP A 1078 22.30 -0.85 31.42
N ASN A 1079 23.39 -0.41 30.80
CA ASN A 1079 23.31 0.67 29.82
C ASN A 1079 22.71 0.14 28.52
N ILE A 1080 21.80 0.91 27.92
CA ILE A 1080 21.22 0.58 26.62
C ILE A 1080 22.12 1.24 25.58
N SER A 1081 22.69 0.46 24.67
CA SER A 1081 23.61 0.91 23.63
C SER A 1081 23.00 0.93 22.22
N LEU A 1082 21.84 0.31 22.08
CA LEU A 1082 21.02 0.34 20.88
C LEU A 1082 19.56 0.18 21.30
N PHE A 1083 18.66 0.98 20.73
CA PHE A 1083 17.23 0.77 20.89
C PHE A 1083 16.49 1.12 19.60
N HIS A 1084 15.96 0.11 18.92
CA HIS A 1084 15.11 0.28 17.75
C HIS A 1084 13.74 -0.31 18.06
N TYR A 1085 12.74 0.54 18.02
CA TYR A 1085 11.35 0.21 18.27
C TYR A 1085 10.46 0.87 17.22
N HIS A 1086 9.50 0.10 16.72
CA HIS A 1086 8.43 0.57 15.87
C HIS A 1086 7.17 -0.21 16.23
N GLY A 1087 6.09 0.49 16.59
CA GLY A 1087 4.79 -0.12 16.80
C GLY A 1087 4.26 -0.66 15.48
N GLN A 1088 3.80 -1.92 15.44
CA GLN A 1088 3.37 -2.60 14.21
C GLN A 1088 1.86 -2.93 14.21
N GLY A 1089 1.08 -2.30 15.08
CA GLY A 1089 -0.32 -2.67 15.28
C GLY A 1089 -0.44 -4.05 15.95
N GLU A 1090 -1.62 -4.67 15.83
CA GLU A 1090 -2.04 -5.84 16.65
C GLU A 1090 -1.12 -7.08 16.57
N THR A 1091 -0.13 -7.11 15.66
CA THR A 1091 0.83 -8.20 15.51
C THR A 1091 1.98 -8.22 16.53
N GLY A 1092 2.06 -7.25 17.45
CA GLY A 1092 3.14 -7.15 18.44
C GLY A 1092 4.38 -6.43 17.89
N ALA A 1093 5.12 -5.73 18.76
CA ALA A 1093 6.26 -4.92 18.35
C ALA A 1093 7.56 -5.71 18.44
N ASN A 1094 8.27 -5.86 17.31
CA ASN A 1094 9.63 -6.37 17.31
C ASN A 1094 10.60 -5.29 17.74
N ILE A 1095 11.41 -5.57 18.75
CA ILE A 1095 12.33 -4.60 19.33
C ILE A 1095 13.71 -5.16 19.28
N PHE A 1096 14.60 -4.34 18.76
CA PHE A 1096 16.00 -4.65 18.70
C PHE A 1096 16.73 -3.80 19.74
N VAL A 1097 17.37 -4.46 20.70
CA VAL A 1097 18.04 -3.80 21.82
C VAL A 1097 19.47 -4.29 21.95
N GLY A 1098 20.39 -3.35 22.18
CA GLY A 1098 21.75 -3.59 22.65
C GLY A 1098 21.86 -3.20 24.12
N LEU A 1099 22.40 -4.10 24.94
CA LEU A 1099 22.67 -3.88 26.36
C LEU A 1099 24.15 -4.11 26.63
N GLN A 1100 24.80 -3.24 27.40
CA GLN A 1100 26.17 -3.47 27.87
C GLN A 1100 26.15 -4.35 29.12
N ILE A 1101 26.53 -5.62 28.96
CA ILE A 1101 26.44 -6.64 30.00
C ILE A 1101 27.80 -7.32 30.15
N GLU A 1102 28.37 -7.27 31.34
CA GLU A 1102 29.63 -7.97 31.61
C GLU A 1102 29.44 -9.49 31.59
N LYS A 1103 30.42 -10.25 31.12
CA LYS A 1103 30.31 -11.73 31.00
C LYS A 1103 29.80 -12.45 32.26
N PRO A 1104 30.23 -12.08 33.49
CA PRO A 1104 29.72 -12.72 34.71
C PRO A 1104 28.23 -12.46 34.98
N GLU A 1105 27.64 -11.43 34.38
CA GLU A 1105 26.27 -10.96 34.63
C GLU A 1105 25.24 -11.62 33.71
N MET A 1106 25.68 -12.40 32.71
CA MET A 1106 24.77 -13.07 31.76
C MET A 1106 23.73 -13.97 32.44
N GLY A 1107 24.10 -14.62 33.56
CA GLY A 1107 23.15 -15.41 34.35
C GLY A 1107 21.99 -14.56 34.92
N GLU A 1108 22.31 -13.38 35.44
CA GLU A 1108 21.34 -12.40 35.95
C GLU A 1108 20.43 -11.90 34.83
N PHE A 1109 21.01 -11.61 33.66
CA PHE A 1109 20.25 -11.19 32.47
C PHE A 1109 19.20 -12.23 32.06
N HIS A 1110 19.60 -13.51 31.92
CA HIS A 1110 18.67 -14.59 31.53
C HIS A 1110 17.56 -14.82 32.56
N GLU A 1111 17.83 -14.61 33.85
CA GLU A 1111 16.80 -14.69 34.89
C GLU A 1111 15.79 -13.54 34.79
N ARG A 1112 16.28 -12.30 34.64
CA ARG A 1112 15.42 -11.13 34.50
C ARG A 1112 14.57 -11.21 33.23
N ALA A 1113 15.16 -11.58 32.09
CA ALA A 1113 14.42 -11.73 30.83
C ALA A 1113 13.30 -12.77 30.91
N ARG A 1114 13.55 -13.93 31.53
CA ARG A 1114 12.50 -14.93 31.80
C ARG A 1114 11.39 -14.40 32.72
N ARG A 1115 11.74 -13.57 33.71
CA ARG A 1115 10.77 -12.97 34.64
C ARG A 1115 9.90 -11.89 33.98
N VAL A 1116 10.46 -11.14 33.03
CA VAL A 1116 9.69 -10.19 32.22
C VAL A 1116 8.61 -10.93 31.42
N GLY A 1117 8.92 -12.14 30.96
CA GLY A 1117 7.98 -13.04 30.28
C GLY A 1117 7.71 -12.64 28.83
N TYR A 1118 8.62 -11.90 28.20
CA TYR A 1118 8.59 -11.61 26.77
C TYR A 1118 9.47 -12.62 26.03
N ASP A 1119 9.02 -13.01 24.83
CA ASP A 1119 9.84 -13.83 23.94
C ASP A 1119 11.05 -13.02 23.48
N TYR A 1120 12.22 -13.64 23.55
CA TYR A 1120 13.45 -13.00 23.14
C TYR A 1120 14.47 -13.99 22.58
N VAL A 1121 15.29 -13.49 21.66
CA VAL A 1121 16.41 -14.21 21.07
C VAL A 1121 17.66 -13.37 21.18
N VAL A 1122 18.73 -13.94 21.74
CA VAL A 1122 20.05 -13.32 21.74
C VAL A 1122 20.68 -13.54 20.36
N VAL A 1123 21.11 -12.45 19.73
CA VAL A 1123 21.64 -12.41 18.35
C VAL A 1123 23.02 -11.76 18.29
N THR A 1124 23.72 -11.68 19.42
CA THR A 1124 25.07 -11.09 19.53
C THR A 1124 26.07 -11.69 18.54
N ASP A 1125 26.00 -13.01 18.32
CA ASP A 1125 26.91 -13.74 17.44
C ASP A 1125 26.42 -13.83 15.98
N ASP A 1126 25.33 -13.13 15.63
CA ASP A 1126 24.85 -13.10 14.24
C ASP A 1126 25.90 -12.44 13.34
N GLY A 1127 26.48 -13.23 12.42
CA GLY A 1127 27.58 -12.78 11.58
C GLY A 1127 27.19 -11.64 10.64
N ILE A 1128 25.91 -11.53 10.25
CA ILE A 1128 25.43 -10.48 9.36
C ILE A 1128 25.26 -9.17 10.15
N PHE A 1129 24.77 -9.24 11.39
CA PHE A 1129 24.76 -8.08 12.28
C PHE A 1129 26.17 -7.56 12.54
N GLN A 1130 27.10 -8.45 12.92
CA GLN A 1130 28.50 -8.09 13.17
C GLN A 1130 29.14 -7.41 11.96
N LEU A 1131 28.80 -7.87 10.75
CA LEU A 1131 29.21 -7.25 9.50
C LEU A 1131 28.63 -5.84 9.32
N LEU A 1132 27.38 -5.60 9.69
CA LEU A 1132 26.65 -4.39 9.33
C LEU A 1132 26.77 -3.28 10.39
N MET A 1133 26.84 -3.64 11.67
CA MET A 1133 26.60 -2.73 12.80
C MET A 1133 27.78 -2.60 13.79
N HIS A 1134 28.89 -3.31 13.56
CA HIS A 1134 30.16 -3.15 14.29
C HIS A 1134 31.32 -2.72 13.38
N HIS A 1135 32.32 -2.00 13.90
CA HIS A 1135 33.47 -1.54 13.09
C HIS A 1135 34.54 -2.63 12.85
N ARG A 1136 34.54 -3.74 13.59
CA ARG A 1136 35.48 -4.85 13.41
C ARG A 1136 34.73 -6.14 13.07
N PRO A 1137 34.59 -6.50 11.78
CA PRO A 1137 34.16 -7.86 11.44
C PRO A 1137 35.21 -8.82 12.01
N THR A 1138 34.80 -9.75 12.86
CA THR A 1138 35.69 -10.87 13.22
C THR A 1138 36.01 -11.61 11.93
N HIS A 1139 37.29 -11.84 11.64
CA HIS A 1139 37.77 -12.49 10.41
C HIS A 1139 37.35 -13.98 10.25
N LYS A 1140 36.27 -14.42 10.90
CA LYS A 1140 35.70 -15.73 10.62
C LYS A 1140 34.89 -15.65 9.33
N PRO A 1141 35.10 -16.56 8.37
CA PRO A 1141 34.22 -16.66 7.21
C PRO A 1141 32.79 -16.92 7.71
N LEU A 1142 31.85 -16.11 7.20
CA LEU A 1142 30.42 -16.39 7.24
C LEU A 1142 30.21 -17.70 6.46
N ASN A 1143 29.97 -18.79 7.19
CA ASN A 1143 29.64 -20.11 6.63
C ASN A 1143 28.13 -20.32 6.69
#